data_AF-A0A2M8Y5K9-F1
#
_entry.id   AF-A0A2M8Y5K9-F1
#
_cell.length_a   1.000
_cell.length_b   1.000
_cell.length_c   1.000
_cell.angle_alpha   90.00
_cell.angle_beta   90.00
_cell.angle_gamma   90.00
#
_symmetry.space_group_name_H-M   'P 1'
#
loop_
_entity.id
_entity.type
_entity.pdbx_description
1 polymer ?
#
loop_
_entity_poly.entity_id
_entity_poly.type
_entity_poly.pdbx_seq_one_letter_code
_entity_poly.pdbx_strand_id
1 'polypeptide(L)'
;MKLKTLLFRQVPKALLICGLALSFGNLNSQTLAFPEATGFGRYTTGARGAANPQIYFVTNLNDSGAGSFRDAVSQEGRFVIFKVGGIINTLSQIVVAKNTTIAGQTATGEGIVLLGAKVTFTGSNNTIARYLRIRYGTTTQGQDASGIANGANMIFDHMSFTWGTDEVFSINWDSKGTSPDNITIQNSIIGQGLHRHNHSAGGLMQPPVGGKISLIGNLYICNKTRNNKIKGINEFVNNVVYNWGNYGNTYGHAESGDAYIMGGDSAGNSDVNIINNYFIGGPNTNASVTTPFNRGNDNFSLYGAGNYFDNNKNGVLDGTLVPQDLTGYPTGDIATILSAPYDYPMKNTPLTAQDAYNKVVSNVGASYPRRDQVENLMISDLMSKGTTATYVYVQTDLTSKFGFTNGGAGHVYGAPAPLDTDNDGMPDAWEDANGLNKNSADALAVSTTQVPYLNIEVYINGLTNQTPPDFIIPPTSITFNASSVEIPTPSSKVILNWTNNSNNETNFVIERSTDGFSFTEISQTAANTVTYTDANLITNTKYYYRIKAKTATESSSYSDVNSITTPAIPSAPTKAATPAPATGLNAVELLNGALALKWTGSSNTTTYSVYFGTNPDSLTKLGDVAYVVAPTYSLTGLSPATTYYWRIDASNAKGVVTGDLWNFRALNPELVGHWPFKETAGDGDQIADISSYTNNGRLDAAFDNAAVRVSGKANNAIDFGTLLPNKLMVSIPHQENLLFDKSSFTVSFWMKADASLIPAGSTLSSYILCKGSMTKNATTGATGRRFNIEIKSNQFRFAIDDDKTKTELNSTLAATSYFNGNWVHVVIMRDVTAAKLRIYTNGVLTGEKADATGTAVGIGEPTDLVIGNIGTLELYANTTPAPYKGKLDELKIFNYALSASEITAIYNTTVINAPSNLTFESHTTATPLASTTAILNWIDNSNNEANFILERSLDGSSFNQIAELAANTTAYTDTDVVHSTKYYYRLKATNKTDSSNYSEIFEATTEAAPAPIKAINPNPANGTYFLELPTQNFNLAWESNTDATNYSVYFGTDPENLSKLSDVSYSENPSYQLPTALNSRVYYYWRVDASNDYGTTTGDTWGFRITTNEIVIHPNPVKEQININIPSYNSPNITATLMDGTGTIILKEVLESNGNSKGNFKIHLTKKNLPGVYILNITGEDLNNNVKLLMK
;
A
#
# COMPACT_ATOMS: atom_id res chain seq x y z
N MET A 1 -44.87 21.88 92.06
CA MET A 1 -45.52 21.72 93.39
C MET A 1 -45.97 20.26 93.52
N LYS A 2 -45.48 19.55 94.55
CA LYS A 2 -45.90 18.27 95.19
C LYS A 2 -46.83 17.26 94.46
N LEU A 3 -46.44 15.97 94.50
CA LEU A 3 -47.09 14.84 95.22
C LEU A 3 -46.16 13.60 95.06
N LYS A 4 -45.36 13.10 96.01
CA LYS A 4 -45.57 12.37 97.30
C LYS A 4 -46.24 10.97 97.22
N THR A 5 -45.37 9.95 97.35
CA THR A 5 -45.39 8.77 98.27
C THR A 5 -46.51 7.73 98.25
N LEU A 6 -46.13 6.44 98.20
CA LEU A 6 -46.40 5.47 99.28
C LEU A 6 -45.48 4.23 99.23
N LEU A 7 -44.85 3.94 100.38
CA LEU A 7 -44.12 2.72 100.75
C LEU A 7 -45.09 1.60 101.16
N PHE A 8 -44.66 0.33 101.12
CA PHE A 8 -44.77 -0.57 102.29
C PHE A 8 -43.66 -1.63 102.33
N ARG A 9 -43.17 -1.89 103.56
CA ARG A 9 -42.10 -2.82 104.00
C ARG A 9 -42.71 -4.13 104.57
N GLN A 10 -41.82 -5.13 104.77
CA GLN A 10 -41.84 -6.32 105.67
C GLN A 10 -42.02 -7.68 104.93
N VAL A 11 -40.97 -8.45 104.55
CA VAL A 11 -40.03 -9.37 105.29
C VAL A 11 -40.76 -10.68 105.75
N PRO A 12 -40.27 -11.93 105.50
CA PRO A 12 -38.92 -12.41 105.88
C PRO A 12 -38.15 -13.39 104.97
N LYS A 13 -36.83 -13.11 104.82
CA LYS A 13 -35.66 -13.94 105.19
C LYS A 13 -35.72 -15.50 105.21
N ALA A 14 -36.46 -16.16 104.32
CA ALA A 14 -36.38 -17.63 104.17
C ALA A 14 -36.06 -18.14 102.75
N LEU A 15 -35.85 -17.25 101.76
CA LEU A 15 -35.50 -17.64 100.39
C LEU A 15 -34.16 -17.07 99.89
N LEU A 16 -33.34 -16.47 100.77
CA LEU A 16 -32.07 -15.84 100.40
C LEU A 16 -30.85 -16.78 100.54
N ILE A 17 -31.05 -18.08 100.79
CA ILE A 17 -29.95 -19.06 100.97
C ILE A 17 -30.03 -20.24 99.97
N CYS A 18 -31.10 -20.39 99.19
CA CYS A 18 -31.21 -21.45 98.17
C CYS A 18 -31.15 -20.96 96.70
N GLY A 19 -30.90 -19.67 96.46
CA GLY A 19 -30.74 -19.11 95.10
C GLY A 19 -29.30 -18.74 94.73
N LEU A 20 -28.33 -18.93 95.62
CA LEU A 20 -26.95 -18.47 95.46
C LEU A 20 -25.96 -19.56 95.02
N ALA A 21 -26.44 -20.74 94.58
CA ALA A 21 -25.59 -21.89 94.27
C ALA A 21 -25.77 -22.50 92.86
N LEU A 22 -26.55 -21.90 91.95
CA LEU A 22 -26.74 -22.44 90.59
C LEU A 22 -26.83 -21.33 89.54
N SER A 23 -25.71 -20.66 89.32
CA SER A 23 -25.27 -20.13 88.02
C SER A 23 -23.90 -19.48 88.18
N PHE A 24 -22.92 -20.26 88.65
CA PHE A 24 -21.55 -20.04 88.19
C PHE A 24 -21.49 -20.46 86.71
N GLY A 25 -22.15 -19.68 85.85
CA GLY A 25 -21.75 -19.66 84.46
C GLY A 25 -20.32 -19.17 84.48
N ASN A 26 -19.37 -20.03 84.12
CA ASN A 26 -17.98 -19.64 83.96
C ASN A 26 -17.97 -18.40 83.06
N LEU A 27 -17.70 -17.23 83.65
CA LEU A 27 -17.33 -16.02 82.92
C LEU A 27 -15.93 -16.28 82.37
N ASN A 28 -15.85 -17.13 81.34
CA ASN A 28 -14.62 -17.30 80.58
C ASN A 28 -14.35 -15.97 79.88
N SER A 29 -13.23 -15.35 80.24
CA SER A 29 -12.71 -14.17 79.54
C SER A 29 -12.69 -14.42 78.03
N GLN A 30 -13.10 -13.43 77.23
CA GLN A 30 -13.04 -13.56 75.77
C GLN A 30 -11.61 -13.89 75.31
N THR A 31 -11.47 -14.90 74.46
CA THR A 31 -10.17 -15.35 73.95
C THR A 31 -9.62 -14.33 72.98
N LEU A 32 -8.34 -13.96 73.13
CA LEU A 32 -7.65 -13.11 72.17
C LEU A 32 -7.48 -13.83 70.82
N ALA A 33 -7.28 -13.05 69.75
CA ALA A 33 -6.98 -13.56 68.42
C ALA A 33 -5.68 -14.38 68.44
N PHE A 34 -4.68 -13.85 69.12
CA PHE A 34 -3.39 -14.45 69.46
C PHE A 34 -2.89 -13.77 70.75
N PRO A 35 -1.92 -14.34 71.50
CA PRO A 35 -1.54 -13.84 72.82
C PRO A 35 -1.18 -12.35 72.88
N GLU A 36 -0.56 -11.81 71.82
CA GLU A 36 -0.13 -10.42 71.70
C GLU A 36 -1.16 -9.49 71.03
N ALA A 37 -2.39 -9.96 70.78
CA ALA A 37 -3.42 -9.17 70.12
C ALA A 37 -3.90 -8.01 71.03
N THR A 38 -3.87 -6.80 70.50
CA THR A 38 -4.27 -5.57 71.20
C THR A 38 -5.33 -4.79 70.43
N GLY A 39 -5.86 -3.72 71.03
CA GLY A 39 -6.84 -2.86 70.39
C GLY A 39 -8.26 -3.42 70.29
N PHE A 40 -9.12 -2.76 69.51
CA PHE A 40 -10.53 -3.10 69.38
C PHE A 40 -10.78 -4.43 68.66
N GLY A 41 -9.90 -4.82 67.72
CA GLY A 41 -9.97 -6.09 66.99
C GLY A 41 -9.37 -7.30 67.71
N ARG A 42 -8.87 -7.13 68.95
CA ARG A 42 -8.10 -8.15 69.68
C ARG A 42 -8.81 -9.48 69.96
N TYR A 43 -10.13 -9.52 69.87
CA TYR A 43 -10.95 -10.72 70.09
C TYR A 43 -11.44 -11.35 68.78
N THR A 44 -10.90 -10.93 67.64
CA THR A 44 -11.17 -11.58 66.36
C THR A 44 -10.79 -13.05 66.44
N THR A 45 -11.66 -13.95 65.98
CA THR A 45 -11.45 -15.40 66.09
C THR A 45 -10.93 -16.02 64.79
N GLY A 46 -11.04 -15.32 63.66
CA GLY A 46 -10.59 -15.83 62.37
C GLY A 46 -11.28 -17.15 62.01
N ALA A 47 -10.51 -18.10 61.47
CA ALA A 47 -11.02 -19.42 61.09
C ALA A 47 -11.50 -20.26 62.27
N ARG A 48 -10.96 -20.10 63.49
CA ARG A 48 -11.44 -20.81 64.70
C ARG A 48 -12.92 -20.54 64.98
N GLY A 49 -13.40 -19.34 64.66
CA GLY A 49 -14.81 -18.97 64.86
C GLY A 49 -15.76 -19.46 63.76
N ALA A 50 -15.25 -20.13 62.73
CA ALA A 50 -16.09 -20.69 61.67
C ALA A 50 -16.83 -21.94 62.15
N ALA A 51 -18.00 -22.22 61.56
CA ALA A 51 -18.74 -23.45 61.84
C ALA A 51 -17.98 -24.71 61.39
N ASN A 52 -17.19 -24.60 60.33
CA ASN A 52 -16.40 -25.70 59.76
C ASN A 52 -14.97 -25.19 59.48
N PRO A 53 -14.10 -25.10 60.49
CA PRO A 53 -12.72 -24.70 60.27
C PRO A 53 -11.97 -25.76 59.46
N GLN A 54 -11.05 -25.33 58.60
CA GLN A 54 -10.23 -26.19 57.75
C GLN A 54 -8.81 -25.67 57.62
N ILE A 55 -7.85 -26.58 57.48
CA ILE A 55 -6.49 -26.25 57.08
C ILE A 55 -6.44 -26.21 55.56
N TYR A 56 -5.87 -25.16 54.98
CA TYR A 56 -5.66 -25.04 53.54
C TYR A 56 -4.22 -24.62 53.23
N PHE A 57 -3.57 -25.37 52.34
CA PHE A 57 -2.18 -25.14 51.96
C PHE A 57 -2.03 -24.29 50.69
N VAL A 58 -1.26 -23.21 50.80
CA VAL A 58 -0.64 -22.56 49.65
C VAL A 58 0.62 -23.35 49.29
N THR A 59 0.61 -24.03 48.14
CA THR A 59 1.66 -24.96 47.70
C THR A 59 2.37 -24.52 46.42
N ASN A 60 1.92 -23.42 45.81
CA ASN A 60 2.54 -22.85 44.62
C ASN A 60 2.42 -21.33 44.59
N LEU A 61 3.25 -20.70 43.75
CA LEU A 61 3.31 -19.24 43.58
C LEU A 61 2.44 -18.73 42.42
N ASN A 62 1.54 -19.57 41.89
CA ASN A 62 0.67 -19.17 40.78
C ASN A 62 -0.39 -18.17 41.27
N ASP A 63 -0.91 -17.33 40.37
CA ASP A 63 -2.00 -16.39 40.71
C ASP A 63 -3.32 -17.10 41.07
N SER A 64 -3.61 -18.24 40.44
CA SER A 64 -4.89 -18.96 40.56
C SER A 64 -4.72 -20.47 40.40
N GLY A 65 -5.78 -21.22 40.70
CA GLY A 65 -5.79 -22.68 40.69
C GLY A 65 -5.56 -23.29 42.07
N ALA A 66 -5.73 -24.61 42.18
CA ALA A 66 -5.57 -25.34 43.43
C ALA A 66 -4.18 -25.09 44.04
N GLY A 67 -4.13 -24.85 45.35
CA GLY A 67 -2.90 -24.57 46.07
C GLY A 67 -2.34 -23.16 45.88
N SER A 68 -3.04 -22.26 45.17
CA SER A 68 -2.66 -20.85 45.11
C SER A 68 -3.19 -20.05 46.30
N PHE A 69 -2.57 -18.90 46.59
CA PHE A 69 -3.09 -17.99 47.64
C PHE A 69 -4.52 -17.52 47.35
N ARG A 70 -4.85 -17.25 46.08
CA ARG A 70 -6.19 -16.83 45.66
C ARG A 70 -7.24 -17.88 45.98
N ASP A 71 -6.97 -19.15 45.69
CA ASP A 71 -7.89 -20.24 46.07
C ASP A 71 -7.96 -20.37 47.59
N ALA A 72 -6.82 -20.27 48.29
CA ALA A 72 -6.79 -20.38 49.75
C ALA A 72 -7.72 -19.40 50.47
N VAL A 73 -7.78 -18.14 50.03
CA VAL A 73 -8.60 -17.10 50.66
C VAL A 73 -10.01 -16.94 50.08
N SER A 74 -10.41 -17.75 49.09
CA SER A 74 -11.69 -17.58 48.41
C SER A 74 -12.88 -18.21 49.14
N GLN A 75 -12.65 -18.98 50.20
CA GLN A 75 -13.70 -19.63 50.99
C GLN A 75 -13.53 -19.34 52.49
N GLU A 76 -14.64 -19.32 53.20
CA GLU A 76 -14.65 -19.08 54.64
C GLU A 76 -14.09 -20.26 55.44
N GLY A 77 -13.67 -19.98 56.68
CA GLY A 77 -13.29 -21.01 57.65
C GLY A 77 -11.89 -21.59 57.46
N ARG A 78 -11.02 -20.92 56.70
CA ARG A 78 -9.69 -21.46 56.37
C ARG A 78 -8.58 -20.85 57.21
N PHE A 79 -7.80 -21.72 57.83
CA PHE A 79 -6.42 -21.45 58.21
C PHE A 79 -5.55 -21.60 56.96
N VAL A 80 -5.10 -20.46 56.43
CA VAL A 80 -4.23 -20.41 55.26
C VAL A 80 -2.78 -20.56 55.72
N ILE A 81 -2.21 -21.73 55.43
CA ILE A 81 -0.85 -22.15 55.78
C ILE A 81 0.00 -22.20 54.50
N PHE A 82 1.22 -21.67 54.54
CA PHE A 82 2.09 -21.61 53.38
C PHE A 82 3.12 -22.74 53.43
N LYS A 83 3.16 -23.59 52.39
CA LYS A 83 4.23 -24.58 52.14
C LYS A 83 5.26 -24.08 51.11
N VAL A 84 5.21 -22.79 50.78
CA VAL A 84 6.11 -22.11 49.84
C VAL A 84 6.45 -20.71 50.33
N GLY A 85 7.57 -20.18 49.84
CA GLY A 85 7.99 -18.79 49.98
C GLY A 85 8.35 -18.22 48.60
N GLY A 86 8.20 -16.91 48.42
CA GLY A 86 8.48 -16.23 47.17
C GLY A 86 7.49 -15.13 46.82
N ILE A 87 7.48 -14.74 45.54
CA ILE A 87 6.60 -13.70 45.01
C ILE A 87 5.44 -14.35 44.26
N ILE A 88 4.21 -14.01 44.63
CA ILE A 88 2.98 -14.32 43.91
C ILE A 88 2.58 -13.08 43.13
N ASN A 89 2.67 -13.15 41.80
CA ASN A 89 2.26 -12.06 40.93
C ASN A 89 0.73 -12.08 40.76
N THR A 90 0.03 -11.08 41.30
CA THR A 90 -1.43 -11.02 41.30
C THR A 90 -1.95 -10.35 40.03
N LEU A 91 -2.76 -11.08 39.24
CA LEU A 91 -3.23 -10.61 37.93
C LEU A 91 -4.54 -9.82 38.01
N SER A 92 -5.34 -10.06 39.05
CA SER A 92 -6.63 -9.40 39.29
C SER A 92 -6.90 -9.27 40.79
N GLN A 93 -7.86 -8.43 41.18
CA GLN A 93 -8.18 -8.22 42.60
C GLN A 93 -8.45 -9.55 43.31
N ILE A 94 -7.85 -9.75 44.48
CA ILE A 94 -8.12 -10.89 45.36
C ILE A 94 -9.00 -10.40 46.50
N VAL A 95 -10.13 -11.07 46.75
CA VAL A 95 -11.05 -10.77 47.86
C VAL A 95 -10.88 -11.85 48.92
N VAL A 96 -10.61 -11.44 50.16
CA VAL A 96 -10.50 -12.37 51.30
C VAL A 96 -11.88 -12.68 51.86
N ALA A 97 -12.20 -13.97 51.97
CA ALA A 97 -13.46 -14.43 52.55
C ALA A 97 -13.50 -14.21 54.07
N LYS A 98 -14.72 -14.15 54.62
CA LYS A 98 -14.96 -14.06 56.08
C LYS A 98 -14.45 -15.30 56.84
N ASN A 99 -14.25 -15.17 58.15
CA ASN A 99 -13.77 -16.24 59.04
C ASN A 99 -12.45 -16.87 58.54
N THR A 100 -11.47 -16.05 58.21
CA THR A 100 -10.18 -16.50 57.64
C THR A 100 -9.04 -16.14 58.58
N THR A 101 -8.10 -17.07 58.75
CA THR A 101 -6.82 -16.83 59.42
C THR A 101 -5.70 -17.02 58.40
N ILE A 102 -4.99 -15.94 58.05
CA ILE A 102 -3.86 -15.97 57.13
C ILE A 102 -2.57 -15.92 57.93
N ALA A 103 -1.83 -17.03 57.96
CA ALA A 103 -0.62 -17.18 58.75
C ALA A 103 0.64 -17.06 57.88
N GLY A 104 0.97 -15.84 57.44
CA GLY A 104 2.14 -15.57 56.59
C GLY A 104 3.47 -16.00 57.21
N GLN A 105 3.56 -16.08 58.54
CA GLN A 105 4.73 -16.55 59.28
C GLN A 105 5.05 -18.04 59.05
N THR A 106 4.13 -18.81 58.45
CA THR A 106 4.36 -20.21 58.06
C THR A 106 5.09 -20.33 56.72
N ALA A 107 5.16 -19.25 55.94
CA ALA A 107 5.86 -19.26 54.66
C ALA A 107 7.33 -19.60 54.82
N THR A 108 7.85 -20.39 53.89
CA THR A 108 9.22 -20.89 53.94
C THR A 108 10.22 -19.83 53.44
N GLY A 109 11.50 -20.00 53.76
CA GLY A 109 12.56 -19.12 53.27
C GLY A 109 12.42 -17.67 53.77
N GLU A 110 12.32 -16.71 52.84
CA GLU A 110 12.17 -15.27 53.12
C GLU A 110 10.71 -14.81 53.27
N GLY A 111 9.74 -15.74 53.20
CA GLY A 111 8.32 -15.45 53.35
C GLY A 111 7.61 -15.17 52.01
N ILE A 112 6.47 -14.48 52.05
CA ILE A 112 5.60 -14.28 50.87
C ILE A 112 5.37 -12.80 50.56
N VAL A 113 5.43 -12.48 49.27
CA VAL A 113 5.01 -11.19 48.69
C VAL A 113 3.87 -11.42 47.70
N LEU A 114 2.79 -10.66 47.84
CA LEU A 114 1.75 -10.51 46.83
C LEU A 114 2.03 -9.22 46.05
N LEU A 115 2.38 -9.34 44.76
CA LEU A 115 2.81 -8.23 43.90
C LEU A 115 1.88 -8.05 42.70
N GLY A 116 1.24 -6.88 42.57
CA GLY A 116 0.41 -6.55 41.42
C GLY A 116 -1.00 -6.05 41.82
N ALA A 117 -2.05 -6.70 41.33
CA ALA A 117 -3.41 -6.31 41.65
C ALA A 117 -3.73 -6.34 43.16
N LYS A 118 -4.66 -5.47 43.60
CA LYS A 118 -5.08 -5.27 44.99
C LYS A 118 -5.53 -6.57 45.66
N VAL A 119 -5.10 -6.77 46.90
CA VAL A 119 -5.68 -7.75 47.81
C VAL A 119 -6.58 -6.98 48.77
N THR A 120 -7.88 -7.26 48.77
CA THR A 120 -8.87 -6.50 49.52
C THR A 120 -9.51 -7.33 50.62
N PHE A 121 -9.74 -6.68 51.75
CA PHE A 121 -10.46 -7.23 52.90
C PHE A 121 -11.89 -6.69 52.97
N THR A 122 -12.34 -5.97 51.92
CA THR A 122 -13.74 -5.60 51.73
C THR A 122 -14.63 -6.85 51.69
N GLY A 123 -15.70 -6.85 52.49
CA GLY A 123 -16.63 -7.97 52.61
C GLY A 123 -16.12 -9.09 53.51
N SER A 124 -14.83 -9.05 53.88
CA SER A 124 -14.31 -9.92 54.92
C SER A 124 -15.01 -9.60 56.25
N ASN A 125 -15.12 -10.56 57.13
CA ASN A 125 -15.60 -10.37 58.50
C ASN A 125 -14.88 -11.39 59.36
N ASN A 126 -14.53 -11.05 60.61
CA ASN A 126 -13.84 -11.98 61.51
C ASN A 126 -12.54 -12.54 60.88
N THR A 127 -11.54 -11.68 60.67
CA THR A 127 -10.34 -12.02 59.88
C THR A 127 -9.05 -11.68 60.61
N ILE A 128 -8.14 -12.66 60.66
CA ILE A 128 -6.78 -12.50 61.18
C ILE A 128 -5.84 -12.60 59.99
N ALA A 129 -4.97 -11.62 59.78
CA ALA A 129 -3.90 -11.70 58.79
C ALA A 129 -2.59 -11.26 59.41
N ARG A 130 -1.55 -12.09 59.27
CA ARG A 130 -0.24 -11.83 59.87
C ARG A 130 0.92 -12.10 58.92
N TYR A 131 2.00 -11.33 59.07
CA TYR A 131 3.30 -11.57 58.41
C TYR A 131 3.25 -11.69 56.88
N LEU A 132 2.44 -10.87 56.22
CA LEU A 132 2.24 -10.88 54.77
C LEU A 132 2.57 -9.51 54.17
N ARG A 133 3.20 -9.53 52.98
CA ARG A 133 3.52 -8.33 52.21
C ARG A 133 2.57 -8.20 51.03
N ILE A 134 1.89 -7.07 50.93
CA ILE A 134 0.99 -6.72 49.83
C ILE A 134 1.53 -5.47 49.15
N ARG A 135 1.93 -5.61 47.88
CA ARG A 135 2.50 -4.55 47.06
C ARG A 135 1.67 -4.38 45.80
N TYR A 136 1.14 -3.19 45.58
CA TYR A 136 0.40 -2.93 44.35
C TYR A 136 1.31 -2.78 43.14
N GLY A 137 2.26 -1.84 43.20
CA GLY A 137 3.37 -1.76 42.23
C GLY A 137 2.99 -1.34 40.80
N THR A 138 1.71 -1.19 40.48
CA THR A 138 1.28 -0.74 39.15
C THR A 138 1.26 0.78 39.03
N THR A 139 1.14 1.28 37.79
CA THR A 139 1.13 2.72 37.49
C THR A 139 -0.26 3.34 37.43
N THR A 140 -1.33 2.58 37.65
CA THR A 140 -2.71 3.06 37.56
C THR A 140 -3.00 4.06 38.70
N GLN A 141 -3.55 5.23 38.38
CA GLN A 141 -3.91 6.26 39.37
C GLN A 141 -5.13 5.84 40.20
N GLY A 142 -5.22 6.32 41.45
CA GLY A 142 -6.44 6.16 42.25
C GLY A 142 -6.59 4.75 42.80
N GLN A 143 -5.47 4.04 43.05
CA GLN A 143 -5.50 2.64 43.45
C GLN A 143 -4.83 2.45 44.79
N ASP A 144 -5.59 1.88 45.72
CA ASP A 144 -5.05 1.51 47.01
C ASP A 144 -4.25 0.22 46.93
N ALA A 145 -3.20 0.09 47.73
CA ALA A 145 -2.51 -1.20 47.81
C ALA A 145 -3.36 -2.29 48.48
N SER A 146 -4.12 -1.91 49.51
CA SER A 146 -5.09 -2.76 50.19
C SER A 146 -6.11 -1.90 50.93
N GLY A 147 -7.18 -2.51 51.45
CA GLY A 147 -8.12 -1.79 52.30
C GLY A 147 -9.42 -2.53 52.58
N ILE A 148 -10.33 -1.81 53.25
CA ILE A 148 -11.63 -2.27 53.75
C ILE A 148 -12.68 -1.23 53.42
N ALA A 149 -13.60 -1.57 52.52
CA ALA A 149 -14.79 -0.74 52.30
C ALA A 149 -15.98 -1.17 53.17
N ASN A 150 -16.03 -2.44 53.57
CA ASN A 150 -17.00 -2.98 54.53
C ASN A 150 -16.47 -4.28 55.14
N GLY A 151 -16.96 -4.65 56.33
CA GLY A 151 -16.47 -5.76 57.14
C GLY A 151 -16.13 -5.37 58.58
N ALA A 152 -16.33 -6.26 59.55
CA ALA A 152 -16.03 -6.01 60.96
C ALA A 152 -15.24 -7.14 61.64
N ASN A 153 -14.65 -6.84 62.80
CA ASN A 153 -13.85 -7.74 63.63
C ASN A 153 -12.63 -8.26 62.85
N MET A 154 -11.60 -7.43 62.74
CA MET A 154 -10.39 -7.80 62.00
C MET A 154 -9.13 -7.38 62.76
N ILE A 155 -8.08 -8.17 62.60
CA ILE A 155 -6.75 -7.81 63.09
C ILE A 155 -5.69 -8.10 62.03
N PHE A 156 -4.92 -7.07 61.73
CA PHE A 156 -3.76 -7.09 60.85
C PHE A 156 -2.52 -6.88 61.71
N ASP A 157 -1.70 -7.91 61.86
CA ASP A 157 -0.51 -7.87 62.72
C ASP A 157 0.73 -8.19 61.91
N HIS A 158 1.79 -7.39 61.98
CA HIS A 158 3.00 -7.63 61.19
C HIS A 158 2.74 -7.69 59.67
N MET A 159 1.82 -6.87 59.17
CA MET A 159 1.55 -6.75 57.74
C MET A 159 2.43 -5.67 57.12
N SER A 160 2.72 -5.78 55.83
CA SER A 160 3.41 -4.74 55.08
C SER A 160 2.64 -4.39 53.82
N PHE A 161 2.03 -3.22 53.82
CA PHE A 161 1.30 -2.66 52.70
C PHE A 161 2.16 -1.58 52.06
N THR A 162 2.44 -1.70 50.76
CA THR A 162 3.33 -0.77 50.05
C THR A 162 2.77 -0.45 48.66
N TRP A 163 3.24 0.66 48.11
CA TRP A 163 3.11 1.01 46.70
C TRP A 163 1.70 1.30 46.18
N GLY A 164 0.81 1.80 47.04
CA GLY A 164 -0.45 2.40 46.60
C GLY A 164 -0.20 3.65 45.78
N THR A 165 -1.06 3.94 44.81
CA THR A 165 -1.02 5.20 44.03
C THR A 165 -2.02 6.24 44.52
N ASP A 166 -2.99 5.80 45.34
CA ASP A 166 -3.88 6.62 46.17
C ASP A 166 -3.57 6.32 47.64
N GLU A 167 -4.38 5.58 48.40
CA GLU A 167 -3.99 5.15 49.74
C GLU A 167 -3.09 3.89 49.72
N VAL A 168 -2.20 3.73 50.70
CA VAL A 168 -1.51 2.46 50.87
C VAL A 168 -2.44 1.45 51.55
N PHE A 169 -3.09 1.85 52.65
CA PHE A 169 -4.14 1.05 53.28
C PHE A 169 -5.30 1.94 53.76
N SER A 170 -6.51 1.70 53.26
CA SER A 170 -7.69 2.48 53.63
C SER A 170 -8.76 1.65 54.36
N ILE A 171 -9.47 2.28 55.29
CA ILE A 171 -10.75 1.82 55.85
C ILE A 171 -11.76 2.91 55.53
N ASN A 172 -12.56 2.74 54.48
CA ASN A 172 -13.44 3.79 53.99
C ASN A 172 -14.81 3.21 53.65
N TRP A 173 -15.79 3.42 54.54
CA TRP A 173 -17.08 2.77 54.42
C TRP A 173 -17.84 3.18 53.15
N ASP A 174 -18.20 2.20 52.32
CA ASP A 174 -18.95 2.42 51.08
C ASP A 174 -20.47 2.37 51.26
N SER A 175 -20.94 2.36 52.52
CA SER A 175 -22.35 2.19 52.90
C SER A 175 -22.96 0.85 52.47
N LYS A 176 -22.12 -0.18 52.21
CA LYS A 176 -22.56 -1.53 51.85
C LYS A 176 -22.07 -2.55 52.88
N GLY A 177 -22.65 -3.74 52.86
CA GLY A 177 -22.22 -4.86 53.70
C GLY A 177 -22.25 -4.56 55.19
N THR A 178 -21.40 -5.27 55.95
CA THR A 178 -21.20 -5.01 57.39
C THR A 178 -20.43 -3.70 57.59
N SER A 179 -20.89 -2.81 58.45
CA SER A 179 -20.17 -1.58 58.78
C SER A 179 -18.79 -1.88 59.38
N PRO A 180 -17.72 -1.17 58.97
CA PRO A 180 -16.41 -1.21 59.63
C PRO A 180 -16.49 -0.93 61.13
N ASP A 181 -16.17 -1.94 61.95
CA ASP A 181 -16.07 -1.85 63.40
C ASP A 181 -15.11 -2.92 63.96
N ASN A 182 -14.52 -2.62 65.11
CA ASN A 182 -13.56 -3.48 65.83
C ASN A 182 -12.40 -3.95 64.94
N ILE A 183 -11.69 -2.99 64.33
CA ILE A 183 -10.56 -3.26 63.45
C ILE A 183 -9.26 -2.84 64.15
N THR A 184 -8.25 -3.70 64.15
CA THR A 184 -6.90 -3.36 64.61
C THR A 184 -5.88 -3.56 63.52
N ILE A 185 -5.04 -2.56 63.30
CA ILE A 185 -3.77 -2.70 62.56
C ILE A 185 -2.66 -2.49 63.57
N GLN A 186 -1.83 -3.51 63.78
CA GLN A 186 -0.72 -3.46 64.72
C GLN A 186 0.60 -3.96 64.15
N ASN A 187 1.71 -3.42 64.65
CA ASN A 187 3.08 -3.81 64.27
C ASN A 187 3.31 -3.87 62.75
N SER A 188 2.57 -3.09 61.96
CA SER A 188 2.53 -3.19 60.50
C SER A 188 3.22 -2.00 59.81
N ILE A 189 3.70 -2.20 58.59
CA ILE A 189 4.23 -1.13 57.73
C ILE A 189 3.14 -0.68 56.75
N ILE A 190 2.96 0.64 56.67
CA ILE A 190 2.09 1.31 55.72
C ILE A 190 2.94 2.34 54.97
N GLY A 191 3.47 1.92 53.83
CA GLY A 191 4.41 2.68 53.01
C GLY A 191 5.33 1.72 52.26
N GLN A 192 6.21 2.15 51.36
CA GLN A 192 6.31 3.48 50.79
C GLN A 192 5.23 3.69 49.74
N GLY A 193 4.70 4.91 49.63
CA GLY A 193 3.76 5.26 48.56
C GLY A 193 4.42 5.37 47.19
N LEU A 194 3.68 5.14 46.09
CA LEU A 194 4.14 5.44 44.72
C LEU A 194 3.77 6.87 44.33
N HIS A 195 4.77 7.74 44.28
CA HIS A 195 4.54 9.18 44.11
C HIS A 195 4.19 9.64 42.69
N ARG A 196 4.09 8.72 41.71
CA ARG A 196 3.80 9.02 40.29
C ARG A 196 2.72 10.08 40.07
N HIS A 197 1.63 9.99 40.82
CA HIS A 197 0.42 10.80 40.66
C HIS A 197 0.28 11.89 41.72
N ASN A 198 1.33 12.16 42.48
CA ASN A 198 1.35 13.19 43.52
C ASN A 198 0.22 13.05 44.57
N HIS A 199 -0.25 11.83 44.84
CA HIS A 199 -1.32 11.61 45.82
C HIS A 199 -1.12 10.38 46.71
N SER A 200 -0.04 9.61 46.54
CA SER A 200 0.12 8.39 47.34
C SER A 200 0.22 8.68 48.84
N ALA A 201 -0.76 8.19 49.59
CA ALA A 201 -1.07 8.56 50.97
C ALA A 201 -1.05 7.32 51.88
N GLY A 202 -0.84 7.50 53.19
CA GLY A 202 -0.79 6.37 54.13
C GLY A 202 -2.14 5.64 54.21
N GLY A 203 -3.21 6.37 54.54
CA GLY A 203 -4.55 5.79 54.65
C GLY A 203 -5.65 6.76 55.07
N LEU A 204 -6.85 6.57 54.49
CA LEU A 204 -8.11 7.09 54.99
C LEU A 204 -8.69 6.11 55.99
N MET A 205 -8.93 6.54 57.23
CA MET A 205 -9.53 5.73 58.29
C MET A 205 -10.86 6.37 58.71
N GLN A 206 -11.92 5.98 58.02
CA GLN A 206 -13.26 6.57 58.10
C GLN A 206 -14.32 5.47 58.29
N PRO A 207 -14.43 4.91 59.51
CA PRO A 207 -15.55 4.06 59.85
C PRO A 207 -16.84 4.90 59.95
N PRO A 208 -18.03 4.27 59.90
CA PRO A 208 -19.28 4.96 60.23
C PRO A 208 -19.31 5.43 61.69
N VAL A 209 -20.34 6.23 62.03
CA VAL A 209 -20.59 6.65 63.42
C VAL A 209 -20.65 5.43 64.34
N GLY A 210 -19.82 5.42 65.38
CA GLY A 210 -19.70 4.34 66.36
C GLY A 210 -18.73 3.21 65.99
N GLY A 211 -18.23 3.16 64.75
CA GLY A 211 -17.21 2.20 64.34
C GLY A 211 -15.83 2.53 64.92
N LYS A 212 -15.09 1.48 65.30
CA LYS A 212 -13.86 1.58 66.09
C LYS A 212 -12.63 1.03 65.36
N ILE A 213 -11.53 1.80 65.36
CA ILE A 213 -10.25 1.39 64.76
C ILE A 213 -9.08 1.61 65.73
N SER A 214 -8.21 0.62 65.87
CA SER A 214 -6.93 0.76 66.57
C SER A 214 -5.76 0.70 65.59
N LEU A 215 -4.82 1.63 65.75
CA LEU A 215 -3.57 1.71 65.02
C LEU A 215 -2.43 1.72 66.04
N ILE A 216 -1.76 0.58 66.21
CA ILE A 216 -0.86 0.34 67.34
C ILE A 216 0.53 -0.13 66.88
N GLY A 217 1.59 0.60 67.21
CA GLY A 217 2.94 0.09 66.92
C GLY A 217 3.29 0.02 65.43
N ASN A 218 2.57 0.74 64.56
CA ASN A 218 2.79 0.70 63.12
C ASN A 218 3.88 1.69 62.68
N LEU A 219 4.45 1.42 61.50
CA LEU A 219 5.31 2.34 60.78
C LEU A 219 4.57 2.89 59.57
N TYR A 220 4.32 4.19 59.57
CA TYR A 220 3.95 4.91 58.34
C TYR A 220 5.21 5.54 57.75
N ILE A 221 5.54 5.24 56.50
CA ILE A 221 6.84 5.65 55.95
C ILE A 221 6.76 6.09 54.49
N CYS A 222 7.35 7.25 54.18
CA CYS A 222 7.52 7.74 52.79
C CYS A 222 6.23 7.85 51.97
N ASN A 223 5.07 8.03 52.62
CA ASN A 223 3.84 8.42 51.96
C ASN A 223 3.76 9.94 51.90
N LYS A 224 3.10 10.49 50.88
CA LYS A 224 2.97 11.95 50.74
C LYS A 224 2.19 12.58 51.89
N THR A 225 1.05 12.01 52.26
CA THR A 225 0.12 12.60 53.24
C THR A 225 -0.74 11.51 53.90
N ARG A 226 -1.62 11.88 54.83
CA ARG A 226 -2.58 11.00 55.51
C ARG A 226 -1.87 9.79 56.13
N ASN A 227 -1.01 10.02 57.12
CA ASN A 227 -0.33 8.99 57.92
C ASN A 227 -0.80 8.97 59.40
N ASN A 228 -2.10 8.99 59.68
CA ASN A 228 -3.25 8.76 58.80
C ASN A 228 -4.14 10.00 58.63
N LYS A 229 -5.21 9.91 57.81
CA LYS A 229 -6.38 10.81 57.92
C LYS A 229 -7.52 10.04 58.56
N ILE A 230 -8.06 10.54 59.65
CA ILE A 230 -8.90 9.72 60.52
C ILE A 230 -10.18 10.41 60.98
N LYS A 231 -11.22 9.61 61.26
CA LYS A 231 -12.50 10.02 61.85
C LYS A 231 -13.10 8.93 62.73
N GLY A 232 -14.04 9.28 63.61
CA GLY A 232 -14.77 8.33 64.44
C GLY A 232 -14.03 7.96 65.72
N ILE A 233 -14.34 6.79 66.29
CA ILE A 233 -13.72 6.30 67.52
C ILE A 233 -12.41 5.57 67.19
N ASN A 234 -11.28 6.09 67.67
CA ASN A 234 -9.99 5.48 67.30
C ASN A 234 -8.91 5.61 68.38
N GLU A 235 -7.89 4.76 68.27
CA GLU A 235 -6.64 4.91 69.03
C GLU A 235 -5.42 4.82 68.10
N PHE A 236 -4.52 5.80 68.17
CA PHE A 236 -3.24 5.87 67.48
C PHE A 236 -2.14 5.85 68.53
N VAL A 237 -1.62 4.66 68.84
CA VAL A 237 -0.75 4.45 70.00
C VAL A 237 0.58 3.80 69.60
N ASN A 238 1.69 4.35 70.07
CA ASN A 238 3.04 3.83 69.83
C ASN A 238 3.44 3.63 68.36
N ASN A 239 2.85 4.38 67.44
CA ASN A 239 3.25 4.34 66.03
C ASN A 239 4.46 5.24 65.78
N VAL A 240 5.15 4.99 64.66
CA VAL A 240 6.18 5.85 64.12
C VAL A 240 5.74 6.34 62.75
N VAL A 241 5.87 7.63 62.49
CA VAL A 241 5.61 8.24 61.19
C VAL A 241 6.92 8.84 60.68
N TYR A 242 7.39 8.37 59.52
CA TYR A 242 8.69 8.76 58.97
C TYR A 242 8.56 9.35 57.55
N ASN A 243 9.19 10.50 57.34
CA ASN A 243 9.36 11.13 56.01
C ASN A 243 8.05 11.26 55.22
N TRP A 244 7.14 12.14 55.63
CA TRP A 244 5.97 12.47 54.82
C TRP A 244 6.23 13.67 53.91
N GLY A 245 5.42 13.80 52.87
CA GLY A 245 5.45 14.91 51.92
C GLY A 245 6.23 14.62 50.65
N ASN A 246 6.52 15.69 49.92
CA ASN A 246 7.25 15.69 48.65
C ASN A 246 8.09 16.97 48.49
N TYR A 247 8.58 17.53 49.60
CA TYR A 247 9.46 18.70 49.61
C TYR A 247 10.71 18.43 48.75
N GLY A 248 11.09 19.41 47.91
CA GLY A 248 12.21 19.28 46.98
C GLY A 248 12.05 18.21 45.89
N ASN A 249 10.83 17.71 45.63
CA ASN A 249 10.63 16.57 44.74
C ASN A 249 11.28 16.73 43.36
N THR A 250 11.79 15.62 42.84
CA THR A 250 12.51 15.57 41.55
C THR A 250 11.58 15.63 40.33
N TYR A 251 10.25 15.60 40.54
CA TYR A 251 9.26 15.42 39.47
C TYR A 251 8.32 16.63 39.28
N GLY A 252 8.66 17.78 39.84
CA GLY A 252 7.94 19.05 39.64
C GLY A 252 6.53 19.12 40.25
N HIS A 253 6.22 18.28 41.23
CA HIS A 253 4.94 18.29 41.92
C HIS A 253 4.82 19.50 42.87
N ALA A 254 3.60 19.99 43.07
CA ALA A 254 3.33 20.99 44.11
C ALA A 254 3.69 20.42 45.49
N GLU A 255 4.55 21.13 46.22
CA GLU A 255 5.00 20.74 47.55
C GLU A 255 3.82 20.73 48.53
N SER A 256 3.56 19.57 49.13
CA SER A 256 2.48 19.35 50.09
C SER A 256 2.68 18.03 50.81
N GLY A 257 2.19 17.94 52.03
CA GLY A 257 2.23 16.71 52.81
C GLY A 257 1.84 16.95 54.25
N ASP A 258 1.09 16.02 54.82
CA ASP A 258 0.61 16.09 56.20
C ASP A 258 0.88 14.74 56.87
N ALA A 259 1.44 14.75 58.08
CA ALA A 259 1.67 13.52 58.84
C ALA A 259 0.32 12.97 59.30
N TYR A 260 -0.39 13.68 60.17
CA TYR A 260 -1.67 13.24 60.72
C TYR A 260 -2.77 14.27 60.44
N ILE A 261 -3.83 13.85 59.75
CA ILE A 261 -4.97 14.71 59.43
C ILE A 261 -6.15 14.40 60.36
N MET A 262 -6.55 15.40 61.14
CA MET A 262 -7.61 15.32 62.16
C MET A 262 -9.00 15.62 61.56
N GLY A 263 -9.46 14.75 60.66
CA GLY A 263 -10.80 14.84 60.05
C GLY A 263 -10.93 15.79 58.84
N GLY A 264 -10.21 16.92 58.81
CA GLY A 264 -10.29 17.92 57.74
C GLY A 264 -11.66 18.61 57.63
N ASP A 265 -12.02 19.12 56.44
CA ASP A 265 -13.26 19.92 56.20
C ASP A 265 -14.58 19.12 56.27
N SER A 266 -14.58 17.92 56.83
CA SER A 266 -15.71 17.00 56.75
C SER A 266 -16.32 16.71 58.11
N ALA A 267 -17.65 16.89 58.20
CA ALA A 267 -18.44 17.11 59.42
C ALA A 267 -18.67 15.89 60.35
N GLY A 268 -17.75 14.93 60.43
CA GLY A 268 -17.90 13.76 61.31
C GLY A 268 -17.20 13.93 62.65
N ASN A 269 -17.88 13.62 63.76
CA ASN A 269 -17.29 13.58 65.09
C ASN A 269 -16.17 12.53 65.19
N SER A 270 -15.11 12.87 65.92
CA SER A 270 -13.99 11.99 66.21
C SER A 270 -13.65 12.02 67.69
N ASP A 271 -13.45 10.83 68.26
CA ASP A 271 -13.12 10.60 69.68
C ASP A 271 -11.84 9.74 69.70
N VAL A 272 -10.70 10.36 69.97
CA VAL A 272 -9.40 9.74 69.64
C VAL A 272 -8.39 9.76 70.79
N ASN A 273 -7.75 8.63 71.05
CA ASN A 273 -6.52 8.58 71.85
C ASN A 273 -5.30 8.58 70.93
N ILE A 274 -4.39 9.56 71.09
CA ILE A 274 -3.13 9.66 70.35
C ILE A 274 -2.00 9.63 71.37
N ILE A 275 -1.37 8.47 71.60
CA ILE A 275 -0.48 8.27 72.75
C ILE A 275 0.89 7.73 72.35
N ASN A 276 1.95 8.37 72.83
CA ASN A 276 3.33 7.87 72.77
C ASN A 276 3.82 7.49 71.36
N ASN A 277 3.44 8.27 70.34
CA ASN A 277 3.91 8.13 68.96
C ASN A 277 5.16 8.98 68.70
N TYR A 278 5.95 8.59 67.71
CA TYR A 278 7.12 9.36 67.26
C TYR A 278 6.96 9.80 65.80
N PHE A 279 6.92 11.10 65.56
CA PHE A 279 6.83 11.70 64.23
C PHE A 279 8.20 12.26 63.83
N ILE A 280 8.81 11.68 62.80
CA ILE A 280 10.16 11.99 62.35
C ILE A 280 10.09 12.50 60.91
N GLY A 281 10.34 13.79 60.71
CA GLY A 281 10.47 14.40 59.41
C GLY A 281 11.72 13.91 58.69
N GLY A 282 11.59 13.63 57.40
CA GLY A 282 12.70 13.22 56.54
C GLY A 282 12.99 14.23 55.43
N PRO A 283 13.81 13.87 54.44
CA PRO A 283 14.14 14.73 53.31
C PRO A 283 12.92 15.32 52.57
N ASN A 284 11.81 14.59 52.49
CA ASN A 284 10.59 15.02 51.81
C ASN A 284 9.63 15.83 52.69
N THR A 285 9.92 15.96 53.97
CA THR A 285 9.12 16.77 54.91
C THR A 285 9.56 18.22 54.85
N ASN A 286 8.63 19.17 54.72
CA ASN A 286 8.99 20.59 54.69
C ASN A 286 9.53 21.03 56.07
N ALA A 287 10.67 21.74 56.08
CA ALA A 287 11.32 22.19 57.31
C ALA A 287 10.49 23.22 58.11
N SER A 288 9.55 23.90 57.47
CA SER A 288 8.65 24.88 58.12
C SER A 288 7.50 24.23 58.89
N VAL A 289 7.34 22.91 58.84
CA VAL A 289 6.32 22.19 59.62
C VAL A 289 6.73 22.17 61.09
N THR A 290 5.89 22.75 61.96
CA THR A 290 6.14 22.91 63.40
C THR A 290 5.37 21.91 64.28
N THR A 291 4.36 21.23 63.72
CA THR A 291 3.61 20.15 64.37
C THR A 291 3.26 19.07 63.33
N PRO A 292 3.21 17.77 63.68
CA PRO A 292 2.83 16.72 62.74
C PRO A 292 1.31 16.65 62.48
N PHE A 293 0.50 17.40 63.24
CA PHE A 293 -0.96 17.39 63.16
C PHE A 293 -1.49 18.56 62.33
N ASN A 294 -2.45 18.30 61.44
CA ASN A 294 -3.06 19.35 60.61
C ASN A 294 -4.58 19.13 60.41
N ARG A 295 -5.25 20.22 60.05
CA ARG A 295 -6.67 20.30 59.65
C ARG A 295 -7.63 19.69 60.67
N GLY A 296 -7.43 20.01 61.96
CA GLY A 296 -8.43 19.76 62.99
C GLY A 296 -9.59 20.75 62.92
N ASN A 297 -10.70 20.38 63.56
CA ASN A 297 -11.87 21.22 63.74
C ASN A 297 -12.57 20.86 65.07
N ASP A 298 -13.57 21.65 65.47
CA ASP A 298 -14.26 21.54 66.76
C ASP A 298 -15.02 20.20 66.96
N ASN A 299 -15.12 19.34 65.93
CA ASN A 299 -15.69 17.99 66.04
C ASN A 299 -14.63 16.90 66.30
N PHE A 300 -13.35 17.28 66.46
CA PHE A 300 -12.25 16.33 66.70
C PHE A 300 -11.77 16.40 68.15
N SER A 301 -12.36 15.56 69.00
CA SER A 301 -11.98 15.44 70.41
C SER A 301 -10.86 14.42 70.60
N LEU A 302 -9.80 14.78 71.31
CA LEU A 302 -8.62 13.93 71.46
C LEU A 302 -7.93 14.01 72.82
N TYR A 303 -7.27 12.92 73.20
CA TYR A 303 -6.22 12.92 74.24
C TYR A 303 -4.86 12.62 73.61
N GLY A 304 -3.89 13.54 73.74
CA GLY A 304 -2.67 13.60 72.93
C GLY A 304 -1.35 13.50 73.69
N ALA A 305 -1.22 12.61 74.68
CA ALA A 305 -0.03 12.59 75.56
C ALA A 305 1.18 11.84 74.99
N GLY A 306 2.38 12.34 75.34
CA GLY A 306 3.65 11.64 75.14
C GLY A 306 4.12 11.50 73.69
N ASN A 307 3.50 12.22 72.75
CA ASN A 307 3.91 12.23 71.34
C ASN A 307 5.12 13.14 71.12
N TYR A 308 6.08 12.69 70.32
CA TYR A 308 7.30 13.45 69.99
C TYR A 308 7.32 13.82 68.50
N PHE A 309 7.84 15.02 68.20
CA PHE A 309 8.05 15.51 66.85
C PHE A 309 9.51 15.93 66.65
N ASP A 310 10.14 15.35 65.64
CA ASP A 310 11.52 15.58 65.24
C ASP A 310 11.58 15.89 63.75
N ASN A 311 11.85 17.14 63.37
CA ASN A 311 11.95 17.56 61.97
C ASN A 311 13.27 18.27 61.67
N ASN A 312 14.27 18.10 62.56
CA ASN A 312 15.56 18.77 62.42
C ASN A 312 16.52 18.03 61.44
N LYS A 313 16.23 16.74 61.16
CA LYS A 313 16.94 15.88 60.21
C LYS A 313 18.44 15.75 60.49
N ASN A 314 18.83 15.78 61.77
CA ASN A 314 20.23 15.78 62.19
C ASN A 314 20.84 14.37 62.37
N GLY A 315 20.05 13.31 62.20
CA GLY A 315 20.50 11.92 62.37
C GLY A 315 20.52 11.43 63.81
N VAL A 316 20.02 12.24 64.74
CA VAL A 316 19.79 11.93 66.15
C VAL A 316 18.28 11.89 66.37
N LEU A 317 17.82 11.12 67.37
CA LEU A 317 16.41 11.05 67.73
C LEU A 317 16.17 11.94 68.94
N ASP A 318 16.12 13.25 68.71
CA ASP A 318 16.10 14.31 69.73
C ASP A 318 14.93 15.30 69.56
N GLY A 319 13.80 14.79 69.05
CA GLY A 319 12.56 15.54 68.91
C GLY A 319 12.05 16.15 70.21
N THR A 320 11.10 17.06 70.05
CA THR A 320 10.42 17.74 71.17
C THR A 320 9.07 17.09 71.45
N LEU A 321 8.66 17.07 72.72
CA LEU A 321 7.31 16.68 73.12
C LEU A 321 6.28 17.63 72.48
N VAL A 322 5.26 17.07 71.83
CA VAL A 322 4.15 17.85 71.25
C VAL A 322 3.30 18.42 72.40
N PRO A 323 3.09 19.75 72.46
CA PRO A 323 2.31 20.37 73.52
C PRO A 323 0.82 20.00 73.41
N GLN A 324 0.15 19.77 74.54
CA GLN A 324 -1.30 19.54 74.59
C GLN A 324 -2.08 20.86 74.59
N ASP A 325 -1.92 21.62 73.50
CA ASP A 325 -2.66 22.84 73.24
C ASP A 325 -2.89 23.00 71.73
N LEU A 326 -3.45 24.14 71.31
CA LEU A 326 -3.74 24.41 69.90
C LEU A 326 -2.49 24.56 69.01
N THR A 327 -1.29 24.71 69.58
CA THR A 327 -0.04 24.73 68.81
C THR A 327 0.44 23.34 68.44
N GLY A 328 0.23 22.36 69.33
CA GLY A 328 0.49 20.95 69.05
C GLY A 328 -0.65 20.30 68.28
N TYR A 329 -1.89 20.57 68.67
CA TYR A 329 -3.10 19.99 68.08
C TYR A 329 -4.05 21.10 67.61
N PRO A 330 -3.95 21.54 66.35
CA PRO A 330 -4.76 22.64 65.83
C PRO A 330 -6.21 22.21 65.53
N THR A 331 -7.01 21.96 66.57
CA THR A 331 -8.44 21.59 66.47
C THR A 331 -9.38 22.79 66.38
N GLY A 332 -8.92 24.01 66.65
CA GLY A 332 -9.75 25.22 66.65
C GLY A 332 -10.35 25.57 68.01
N ASP A 333 -10.71 24.56 68.82
CA ASP A 333 -11.21 24.73 70.18
C ASP A 333 -10.41 23.89 71.19
N ILE A 334 -9.79 24.56 72.17
CA ILE A 334 -9.02 23.91 73.24
C ILE A 334 -9.85 22.91 74.06
N ALA A 335 -11.18 23.08 74.15
CA ALA A 335 -12.06 22.17 74.89
C ALA A 335 -12.11 20.76 74.28
N THR A 336 -11.74 20.62 73.01
CA THR A 336 -11.63 19.32 72.32
C THR A 336 -10.34 18.57 72.67
N ILE A 337 -9.36 19.23 73.32
CA ILE A 337 -8.14 18.60 73.83
C ILE A 337 -8.38 18.17 75.28
N LEU A 338 -8.56 16.87 75.48
CA LEU A 338 -8.97 16.29 76.75
C LEU A 338 -7.80 16.11 77.71
N SER A 339 -8.08 16.21 79.01
CA SER A 339 -7.09 16.01 80.08
C SER A 339 -6.89 14.54 80.51
N ALA A 340 -7.78 13.64 80.05
CA ALA A 340 -7.71 12.21 80.31
C ALA A 340 -8.05 11.42 79.03
N PRO A 341 -7.46 10.23 78.85
CA PRO A 341 -7.76 9.38 77.70
C PRO A 341 -9.17 8.83 77.78
N TYR A 342 -9.75 8.55 76.60
CA TYR A 342 -10.93 7.69 76.51
C TYR A 342 -10.62 6.28 77.04
N ASP A 343 -11.65 5.59 77.54
CA ASP A 343 -11.53 4.21 78.05
C ASP A 343 -11.42 3.18 76.92
N TYR A 344 -10.36 3.27 76.13
CA TYR A 344 -10.04 2.39 75.02
C TYR A 344 -8.96 1.38 75.41
N PRO A 345 -8.84 0.25 74.68
CA PRO A 345 -7.95 -0.85 75.07
C PRO A 345 -6.50 -0.43 75.35
N MET A 346 -5.95 0.54 74.59
CA MET A 346 -4.56 0.98 74.71
C MET A 346 -4.36 2.27 75.53
N LYS A 347 -5.35 2.69 76.35
CA LYS A 347 -5.23 3.90 77.19
C LYS A 347 -4.04 3.87 78.16
N ASN A 348 -3.67 2.68 78.63
CA ASN A 348 -2.60 2.44 79.60
C ASN A 348 -1.42 1.69 78.94
N THR A 349 -0.84 2.28 77.89
CA THR A 349 0.30 1.66 77.22
C THR A 349 1.57 1.69 78.09
N PRO A 350 2.36 0.60 78.16
CA PRO A 350 3.59 0.56 78.94
C PRO A 350 4.79 1.21 78.22
N LEU A 351 4.69 1.51 76.92
CA LEU A 351 5.82 1.98 76.11
C LEU A 351 5.87 3.50 75.99
N THR A 352 7.06 4.08 76.15
CA THR A 352 7.33 5.47 75.74
C THR A 352 7.41 5.61 74.21
N ALA A 353 7.41 6.83 73.67
CA ALA A 353 7.60 7.05 72.22
C ALA A 353 8.97 6.54 71.73
N GLN A 354 10.01 6.64 72.55
CA GLN A 354 11.34 6.13 72.24
C GLN A 354 11.37 4.59 72.20
N ASP A 355 10.72 3.94 73.17
CA ASP A 355 10.61 2.48 73.18
C ASP A 355 9.75 1.98 72.02
N ALA A 356 8.72 2.74 71.65
CA ALA A 356 7.92 2.48 70.45
C ALA A 356 8.78 2.52 69.18
N TYR A 357 9.65 3.53 69.01
CA TYR A 357 10.61 3.57 67.90
C TYR A 357 11.52 2.34 67.88
N ASN A 358 12.10 1.96 69.02
CA ASN A 358 12.99 0.80 69.12
C ASN A 358 12.26 -0.51 68.76
N LYS A 359 11.02 -0.66 69.22
CA LYS A 359 10.17 -1.82 68.88
C LYS A 359 9.82 -1.85 67.39
N VAL A 360 9.50 -0.69 66.80
CA VAL A 360 9.21 -0.58 65.37
C VAL A 360 10.43 -0.98 64.53
N VAL A 361 11.61 -0.43 64.81
CA VAL A 361 12.84 -0.77 64.09
C VAL A 361 13.13 -2.27 64.15
N SER A 362 12.98 -2.90 65.32
CA SER A 362 13.27 -4.32 65.48
C SER A 362 12.26 -5.23 64.79
N ASN A 363 10.96 -4.97 64.94
CA ASN A 363 9.95 -6.01 64.67
C ASN A 363 8.82 -5.61 63.71
N VAL A 364 8.64 -4.35 63.31
CA VAL A 364 7.51 -3.96 62.44
C VAL A 364 7.51 -4.66 61.06
N GLY A 365 6.33 -4.80 60.47
CA GLY A 365 6.11 -5.36 59.14
C GLY A 365 6.12 -6.88 59.14
N ALA A 366 6.27 -7.49 57.97
CA ALA A 366 6.40 -8.94 57.84
C ALA A 366 7.82 -9.38 58.27
N SER A 367 8.14 -9.19 59.54
CA SER A 367 9.49 -9.39 60.08
C SER A 367 9.89 -10.85 60.24
N TYR A 368 8.91 -11.76 60.28
CA TYR A 368 9.09 -13.21 60.30
C TYR A 368 8.54 -13.84 59.00
N PRO A 369 9.24 -14.82 58.38
CA PRO A 369 10.53 -15.38 58.82
C PRO A 369 11.69 -14.40 58.67
N ARG A 370 11.72 -13.57 57.63
CA ARG A 370 12.77 -12.56 57.41
C ARG A 370 12.19 -11.38 56.66
N ARG A 371 12.60 -10.14 56.96
CA ARG A 371 12.30 -8.96 56.13
C ARG A 371 12.95 -9.06 54.76
N ASP A 372 12.23 -8.66 53.72
CA ASP A 372 12.81 -8.60 52.37
C ASP A 372 13.59 -7.30 52.11
N GLN A 373 14.18 -7.17 50.92
CA GLN A 373 15.04 -6.05 50.58
C GLN A 373 14.34 -4.68 50.67
N VAL A 374 13.05 -4.61 50.30
CA VAL A 374 12.27 -3.36 50.33
C VAL A 374 11.94 -2.96 51.76
N GLU A 375 11.56 -3.92 52.62
CA GLU A 375 11.37 -3.64 54.04
C GLU A 375 12.67 -3.22 54.73
N ASN A 376 13.79 -3.92 54.45
CA ASN A 376 15.08 -3.55 55.01
C ASN A 376 15.52 -2.14 54.56
N LEU A 377 15.22 -1.73 53.33
CA LEU A 377 15.45 -0.36 52.88
C LEU A 377 14.62 0.65 53.68
N MET A 378 13.33 0.38 53.91
CA MET A 378 12.47 1.25 54.73
C MET A 378 12.96 1.38 56.17
N ILE A 379 13.42 0.26 56.77
CA ILE A 379 13.97 0.27 58.13
C ILE A 379 15.31 0.99 58.16
N SER A 380 16.16 0.82 57.16
CA SER A 380 17.41 1.58 57.01
C SER A 380 17.15 3.08 56.92
N ASP A 381 16.16 3.49 56.11
CA ASP A 381 15.73 4.89 56.00
C ASP A 381 15.25 5.42 57.36
N LEU A 382 14.41 4.67 58.08
CA LEU A 382 13.97 5.04 59.44
C LEU A 382 15.14 5.15 60.43
N MET A 383 16.11 4.24 60.35
CA MET A 383 17.29 4.23 61.22
C MET A 383 18.22 5.42 60.99
N SER A 384 18.14 6.06 59.82
CA SER A 384 18.84 7.30 59.48
C SER A 384 18.37 8.52 60.28
N LYS A 385 17.21 8.42 60.95
CA LYS A 385 16.64 9.47 61.82
C LYS A 385 16.56 10.84 61.10
N GLY A 386 15.98 10.82 59.91
CA GLY A 386 15.63 12.03 59.14
C GLY A 386 16.65 12.43 58.09
N THR A 387 17.83 11.79 58.06
CA THR A 387 18.90 12.16 57.11
C THR A 387 18.72 11.55 55.72
N THR A 388 18.14 10.37 55.61
CA THR A 388 17.90 9.70 54.31
C THR A 388 16.45 9.24 54.18
N ALA A 389 15.95 9.24 52.95
CA ALA A 389 14.70 8.57 52.64
C ALA A 389 14.62 8.25 51.16
N THR A 390 13.96 7.15 50.83
CA THR A 390 13.76 6.72 49.46
C THR A 390 12.45 7.28 48.90
N TYR A 391 12.56 8.19 47.93
CA TYR A 391 11.43 8.65 47.14
C TYR A 391 11.19 7.70 45.96
N VAL A 392 10.08 6.96 45.99
CA VAL A 392 9.69 6.01 44.95
C VAL A 392 8.61 6.62 44.07
N TYR A 393 8.97 7.04 42.87
CA TYR A 393 8.02 7.56 41.88
C TYR A 393 7.27 6.41 41.21
N VAL A 394 8.02 5.40 40.76
CA VAL A 394 7.52 4.11 40.24
C VAL A 394 8.35 2.97 40.81
N GLN A 395 7.82 1.74 40.86
CA GLN A 395 8.51 0.60 41.49
C GLN A 395 9.92 0.34 40.92
N THR A 396 10.13 0.56 39.62
CA THR A 396 11.42 0.32 38.95
C THR A 396 12.52 1.31 39.36
N ASP A 397 12.18 2.35 40.12
CA ASP A 397 13.18 3.23 40.75
C ASP A 397 14.08 2.42 41.70
N LEU A 398 13.55 1.37 42.34
CA LEU A 398 14.35 0.52 43.23
C LEU A 398 15.30 -0.39 42.45
N THR A 399 14.92 -0.79 41.22
CA THR A 399 15.83 -1.50 40.31
C THR A 399 16.98 -0.60 39.89
N SER A 400 16.70 0.64 39.46
CA SER A 400 17.74 1.54 38.97
C SER A 400 18.64 2.09 40.07
N LYS A 401 18.10 2.34 41.27
CA LYS A 401 18.87 2.91 42.40
C LYS A 401 19.63 1.87 43.22
N PHE A 402 19.05 0.67 43.40
CA PHE A 402 19.57 -0.34 44.33
C PHE A 402 19.81 -1.71 43.70
N GLY A 403 19.52 -1.89 42.41
CA GLY A 403 19.69 -3.18 41.73
C GLY A 403 18.64 -4.22 42.11
N PHE A 404 17.52 -3.82 42.72
CA PHE A 404 16.47 -4.76 43.12
C PHE A 404 15.85 -5.44 41.89
N THR A 405 15.80 -6.77 41.91
CA THR A 405 15.20 -7.61 40.86
C THR A 405 13.66 -7.55 40.91
N ASN A 406 12.99 -8.31 40.04
CA ASN A 406 11.53 -8.44 40.02
C ASN A 406 10.78 -7.09 39.93
N GLY A 407 11.25 -6.21 39.04
CA GLY A 407 10.64 -4.90 38.80
C GLY A 407 10.75 -3.91 39.98
N GLY A 408 11.64 -4.18 40.93
CA GLY A 408 11.88 -3.35 42.11
C GLY A 408 11.46 -4.01 43.43
N ALA A 409 10.80 -5.18 43.39
CA ALA A 409 10.40 -5.92 44.58
C ALA A 409 11.56 -6.64 45.30
N GLY A 410 12.71 -6.73 44.65
CA GLY A 410 13.86 -7.47 45.17
C GLY A 410 13.68 -8.98 45.03
N HIS A 411 14.61 -9.74 45.60
CA HIS A 411 14.49 -11.19 45.71
C HIS A 411 13.65 -11.59 46.93
N VAL A 412 12.95 -12.70 46.80
CA VAL A 412 12.30 -13.42 47.90
C VAL A 412 12.52 -14.90 47.65
N TYR A 413 13.51 -15.47 48.32
CA TYR A 413 13.89 -16.87 48.13
C TYR A 413 13.01 -17.78 49.00
N GLY A 414 12.36 -18.77 48.38
CA GLY A 414 11.64 -19.83 49.10
C GLY A 414 12.57 -20.94 49.58
N ALA A 415 12.15 -21.67 50.60
CA ALA A 415 12.79 -22.91 51.07
C ALA A 415 11.84 -24.11 50.95
N PRO A 416 12.33 -25.36 50.97
CA PRO A 416 11.45 -26.52 51.11
C PRO A 416 10.61 -26.42 52.38
N ALA A 417 9.35 -26.85 52.31
CA ALA A 417 8.51 -26.99 53.49
C ALA A 417 9.06 -28.06 54.43
N PRO A 418 9.00 -27.86 55.76
CA PRO A 418 9.23 -28.92 56.73
C PRO A 418 8.33 -30.14 56.46
N LEU A 419 8.79 -31.33 56.86
CA LEU A 419 7.99 -32.53 56.80
C LEU A 419 6.78 -32.41 57.75
N ASP A 420 5.62 -32.77 57.22
CA ASP A 420 4.30 -32.77 57.85
C ASP A 420 3.58 -34.00 57.27
N THR A 421 3.62 -35.09 58.04
CA THR A 421 3.30 -36.46 57.59
C THR A 421 1.80 -36.65 57.41
N ASP A 422 0.97 -36.11 58.29
CA ASP A 422 -0.49 -36.21 58.21
C ASP A 422 -1.16 -35.05 57.45
N ASN A 423 -0.39 -34.05 57.03
CA ASN A 423 -0.84 -32.88 56.27
C ASN A 423 -1.87 -32.04 57.01
N ASP A 424 -1.68 -31.83 58.30
CA ASP A 424 -2.55 -30.97 59.12
C ASP A 424 -1.99 -29.55 59.33
N GLY A 425 -0.79 -29.29 58.80
CA GLY A 425 -0.16 -27.97 58.77
C GLY A 425 0.75 -27.66 59.94
N MET A 426 0.95 -28.63 60.84
CA MET A 426 1.99 -28.61 61.86
C MET A 426 3.14 -29.54 61.43
N PRO A 427 4.41 -29.10 61.48
CA PRO A 427 5.53 -29.99 61.15
C PRO A 427 5.74 -31.10 62.18
N ASP A 428 6.12 -32.30 61.72
CA ASP A 428 6.39 -33.48 62.57
C ASP A 428 7.34 -33.16 63.74
N ALA A 429 8.39 -32.39 63.47
CA ALA A 429 9.39 -32.02 64.47
C ALA A 429 8.81 -31.12 65.57
N TRP A 430 7.84 -30.28 65.24
CA TRP A 430 7.13 -29.45 66.20
C TRP A 430 6.12 -30.28 67.00
N GLU A 431 5.38 -31.18 66.35
CA GLU A 431 4.44 -32.08 67.01
C GLU A 431 5.13 -33.01 68.01
N ASP A 432 6.22 -33.66 67.60
CA ASP A 432 7.04 -34.51 68.47
C ASP A 432 7.53 -33.71 69.71
N ALA A 433 7.93 -32.45 69.51
CA ALA A 433 8.39 -31.56 70.60
C ALA A 433 7.26 -31.09 71.54
N ASN A 434 5.99 -31.13 71.07
CA ASN A 434 4.82 -30.72 71.85
C ASN A 434 3.95 -31.90 72.30
N GLY A 435 4.40 -33.15 72.08
CA GLY A 435 3.71 -34.36 72.51
C GLY A 435 2.43 -34.68 71.74
N LEU A 436 2.32 -34.19 70.50
CA LEU A 436 1.25 -34.52 69.55
C LEU A 436 1.63 -35.72 68.69
N ASN A 437 0.66 -36.27 67.95
CA ASN A 437 0.88 -37.45 67.11
C ASN A 437 0.90 -37.05 65.63
N LYS A 438 2.11 -36.94 65.08
CA LYS A 438 2.41 -36.62 63.66
C LYS A 438 1.80 -37.51 62.57
N ASN A 439 1.02 -38.52 62.94
CA ASN A 439 0.31 -39.39 62.01
C ASN A 439 -1.22 -39.21 62.13
N SER A 440 -1.69 -38.18 62.81
CA SER A 440 -3.08 -37.97 63.18
C SER A 440 -3.44 -36.49 63.11
N ALA A 441 -4.13 -36.10 62.04
CA ALA A 441 -4.52 -34.71 61.81
C ALA A 441 -5.37 -34.14 62.96
N ASP A 442 -4.73 -33.42 63.86
CA ASP A 442 -5.30 -32.91 65.11
C ASP A 442 -5.12 -31.40 65.28
N ALA A 443 -4.60 -30.70 64.26
CA ALA A 443 -4.43 -29.25 64.23
C ALA A 443 -5.68 -28.46 64.68
N LEU A 444 -6.88 -28.97 64.39
CA LEU A 444 -8.16 -28.34 64.73
C LEU A 444 -8.73 -28.77 66.09
N ALA A 445 -8.03 -29.63 66.84
CA ALA A 445 -8.37 -29.94 68.22
C ALA A 445 -7.98 -28.78 69.15
N VAL A 446 -8.74 -28.60 70.24
CA VAL A 446 -8.39 -27.65 71.29
C VAL A 446 -7.11 -28.12 71.97
N SER A 447 -6.13 -27.23 72.07
CA SER A 447 -4.85 -27.51 72.72
C SER A 447 -5.04 -27.85 74.19
N THR A 448 -4.39 -28.92 74.63
CA THR A 448 -4.38 -29.33 76.04
C THR A 448 -3.43 -28.48 76.90
N THR A 449 -2.48 -27.78 76.27
CA THR A 449 -1.45 -26.97 76.96
C THR A 449 -1.77 -25.48 76.94
N GLN A 450 -2.52 -24.99 75.94
CA GLN A 450 -2.88 -23.58 75.79
C GLN A 450 -4.38 -23.39 75.49
N VAL A 451 -5.24 -23.87 76.39
CA VAL A 451 -6.69 -23.65 76.31
C VAL A 451 -7.00 -22.14 76.30
N PRO A 452 -7.89 -21.64 75.40
CA PRO A 452 -8.74 -22.37 74.46
C PRO A 452 -8.31 -22.29 72.98
N TYR A 453 -7.01 -22.13 72.69
CA TYR A 453 -6.50 -22.12 71.32
C TYR A 453 -6.54 -23.52 70.69
N LEU A 454 -6.63 -23.60 69.36
CA LEU A 454 -6.44 -24.86 68.62
C LEU A 454 -4.94 -25.20 68.50
N ASN A 455 -4.59 -26.47 68.31
CA ASN A 455 -3.19 -26.90 68.14
C ASN A 455 -2.47 -26.10 67.03
N ILE A 456 -3.13 -25.90 65.87
CA ILE A 456 -2.58 -25.09 64.77
C ILE A 456 -2.31 -23.64 65.19
N GLU A 457 -3.14 -23.07 66.05
CA GLU A 457 -2.95 -21.70 66.54
C GLU A 457 -1.77 -21.62 67.51
N VAL A 458 -1.58 -22.63 68.36
CA VAL A 458 -0.41 -22.71 69.23
C VAL A 458 0.86 -22.80 68.40
N TYR A 459 0.86 -23.59 67.33
CA TYR A 459 1.98 -23.67 66.39
C TYR A 459 2.29 -22.31 65.74
N ILE A 460 1.32 -21.72 65.02
CA ILE A 460 1.57 -20.47 64.25
C ILE A 460 1.87 -19.26 65.14
N ASN A 461 1.36 -19.23 66.38
CA ASN A 461 1.69 -18.18 67.35
C ASN A 461 3.06 -18.41 68.01
N GLY A 462 3.48 -19.67 68.14
CA GLY A 462 4.77 -20.03 68.72
C GLY A 462 5.97 -19.80 67.78
N LEU A 463 5.76 -19.79 66.46
CA LEU A 463 6.83 -19.60 65.47
C LEU A 463 7.66 -18.34 65.71
N THR A 464 7.02 -17.25 66.11
CA THR A 464 7.69 -15.94 66.29
C THR A 464 8.56 -15.89 67.55
N ASN A 465 8.48 -16.91 68.41
CA ASN A 465 9.34 -17.07 69.59
C ASN A 465 10.61 -17.88 69.30
N GLN A 466 10.79 -18.32 68.06
CA GLN A 466 11.93 -19.10 67.61
C GLN A 466 12.76 -18.29 66.62
N THR A 467 14.05 -18.59 66.52
CA THR A 467 14.86 -18.06 65.42
C THR A 467 14.39 -18.74 64.13
N PRO A 468 14.05 -17.98 63.06
CA PRO A 468 13.69 -18.58 61.78
C PRO A 468 14.80 -19.52 61.30
N PRO A 469 14.48 -20.72 60.81
CA PRO A 469 15.49 -21.64 60.30
C PRO A 469 16.36 -20.98 59.22
N ASP A 470 17.66 -21.28 59.24
CA ASP A 470 18.52 -21.03 58.09
C ASP A 470 18.15 -21.99 56.94
N PHE A 471 18.39 -21.54 55.71
CA PHE A 471 18.13 -22.34 54.52
C PHE A 471 19.16 -22.04 53.44
N ILE A 472 19.39 -23.01 52.57
CA ILE A 472 20.28 -22.88 51.43
C ILE A 472 19.58 -22.04 50.35
N ILE A 473 20.22 -20.96 49.90
CA ILE A 473 19.65 -20.04 48.90
C ILE A 473 19.80 -20.65 47.50
N PRO A 474 18.72 -20.71 46.70
CA PRO A 474 18.79 -21.30 45.36
C PRO A 474 19.74 -20.54 44.44
N PRO A 475 20.39 -21.22 43.47
CA PRO A 475 21.10 -20.56 42.38
C PRO A 475 20.18 -19.63 41.59
N THR A 476 20.73 -18.56 41.04
CA THR A 476 19.98 -17.58 40.22
C THR A 476 20.72 -17.27 38.92
N SER A 477 20.10 -16.47 38.05
CA SER A 477 20.73 -15.93 36.84
C SER A 477 21.28 -17.00 35.89
N ILE A 478 20.49 -18.04 35.62
CA ILE A 478 20.88 -19.08 34.67
C ILE A 478 20.98 -18.48 33.27
N THR A 479 22.17 -18.61 32.67
CA THR A 479 22.46 -18.19 31.29
C THR A 479 22.99 -19.37 30.50
N PHE A 480 22.85 -19.29 29.16
CA PHE A 480 23.18 -20.39 28.27
C PHE A 480 24.08 -19.95 27.13
N ASN A 481 24.99 -20.84 26.72
CA ASN A 481 25.70 -20.75 25.44
C ASN A 481 25.59 -22.11 24.73
N ALA A 482 25.06 -22.13 23.51
CA ALA A 482 24.78 -23.36 22.78
C ALA A 482 25.50 -23.40 21.43
N SER A 483 25.97 -24.59 21.05
CA SER A 483 26.64 -24.83 19.77
C SER A 483 26.26 -26.20 19.22
N SER A 484 26.33 -26.36 17.90
CA SER A 484 25.99 -27.60 17.21
C SER A 484 27.12 -28.04 16.29
N VAL A 485 27.34 -29.35 16.20
CA VAL A 485 28.31 -29.99 15.31
C VAL A 485 27.59 -30.99 14.41
N GLU A 486 28.04 -31.07 13.15
CA GLU A 486 27.45 -31.94 12.13
C GLU A 486 28.07 -33.34 12.11
N ILE A 487 29.35 -33.46 12.49
CA ILE A 487 30.14 -34.71 12.43
C ILE A 487 30.70 -35.09 13.81
N PRO A 488 30.84 -36.39 14.13
CA PRO A 488 30.50 -37.55 13.31
C PRO A 488 28.99 -37.88 13.28
N THR A 489 28.21 -37.34 14.21
CA THR A 489 26.75 -37.40 14.20
C THR A 489 26.21 -36.05 14.67
N PRO A 490 25.21 -35.48 13.96
CA PRO A 490 24.49 -34.27 14.36
C PRO A 490 24.17 -34.21 15.85
N SER A 491 24.77 -33.24 16.55
CA SER A 491 24.51 -33.04 17.97
C SER A 491 24.78 -31.61 18.41
N SER A 492 24.18 -31.22 19.53
CA SER A 492 24.38 -29.94 20.18
C SER A 492 24.99 -30.10 21.58
N LYS A 493 25.58 -29.02 22.07
CA LYS A 493 25.91 -28.85 23.48
C LYS A 493 25.38 -27.52 23.99
N VAL A 494 25.02 -27.47 25.27
CA VAL A 494 24.59 -26.28 26.00
C VAL A 494 25.49 -26.13 27.22
N ILE A 495 26.14 -24.97 27.35
CA ILE A 495 26.87 -24.56 28.55
C ILE A 495 25.93 -23.71 29.38
N LEU A 496 25.60 -24.18 30.58
CA LEU A 496 24.85 -23.46 31.59
C LEU A 496 25.84 -22.69 32.47
N ASN A 497 25.54 -21.44 32.79
CA ASN A 497 26.23 -20.69 33.84
C ASN A 497 25.19 -20.11 34.81
N TRP A 498 25.51 -20.04 36.09
CA TRP A 498 24.60 -19.51 37.11
C TRP A 498 25.37 -18.75 38.21
N THR A 499 24.65 -17.96 38.99
CA THR A 499 25.16 -17.33 40.20
C THR A 499 24.97 -18.26 41.39
N ASN A 500 26.06 -18.54 42.11
CA ASN A 500 25.98 -19.18 43.41
C ASN A 500 25.59 -18.17 44.48
N ASN A 501 24.46 -18.38 45.15
CA ASN A 501 23.98 -17.53 46.25
C ASN A 501 24.14 -18.19 47.62
N SER A 502 24.65 -19.43 47.66
CA SER A 502 24.92 -20.17 48.88
C SER A 502 26.42 -20.15 49.19
N ASN A 503 26.75 -20.25 50.47
CA ASN A 503 28.14 -20.37 50.95
C ASN A 503 28.38 -21.66 51.75
N ASN A 504 27.36 -22.50 51.88
CA ASN A 504 27.35 -23.71 52.68
C ASN A 504 26.98 -24.96 51.87
N GLU A 505 26.80 -24.85 50.56
CA GLU A 505 26.44 -25.97 49.70
C GLU A 505 27.61 -26.95 49.50
N THR A 506 27.30 -28.24 49.47
CA THR A 506 28.25 -29.31 49.15
C THR A 506 28.26 -29.64 47.65
N ASN A 507 27.13 -29.42 46.97
CA ASN A 507 26.97 -29.65 45.53
C ASN A 507 25.77 -28.90 44.95
N PHE A 508 25.71 -28.81 43.62
CA PHE A 508 24.51 -28.42 42.87
C PHE A 508 23.92 -29.63 42.14
N VAL A 509 22.60 -29.68 42.05
CA VAL A 509 21.85 -30.64 41.24
C VAL A 509 21.27 -29.92 40.03
N ILE A 510 21.61 -30.39 38.83
CA ILE A 510 21.13 -29.85 37.57
C ILE A 510 20.07 -30.79 37.01
N GLU A 511 18.88 -30.25 36.75
CA GLU A 511 17.81 -30.99 36.10
C GLU A 511 17.47 -30.39 34.74
N ARG A 512 17.06 -31.27 33.82
CA ARG A 512 16.61 -30.93 32.48
C ARG A 512 15.24 -31.53 32.17
N SER A 513 14.47 -30.80 31.37
CA SER A 513 13.17 -31.21 30.83
C SER A 513 13.05 -30.84 29.35
N THR A 514 12.24 -31.59 28.59
CA THR A 514 11.87 -31.28 27.20
C THR A 514 10.48 -30.68 27.06
N ASP A 515 9.63 -30.78 28.09
CA ASP A 515 8.24 -30.27 28.10
C ASP A 515 8.07 -29.05 29.04
N GLY A 516 9.05 -28.80 29.92
CA GLY A 516 9.00 -27.76 30.94
C GLY A 516 8.28 -28.17 32.24
N PHE A 517 7.80 -29.41 32.34
CA PHE A 517 7.04 -29.93 33.48
C PHE A 517 7.72 -31.14 34.12
N SER A 518 8.17 -32.09 33.30
CA SER A 518 8.79 -33.34 33.71
C SER A 518 10.31 -33.17 33.71
N PHE A 519 10.89 -32.96 34.88
CA PHE A 519 12.34 -32.76 35.06
C PHE A 519 13.05 -34.04 35.48
N THR A 520 14.25 -34.22 34.95
CA THR A 520 15.16 -35.34 35.27
C THR A 520 16.51 -34.79 35.68
N GLU A 521 17.11 -35.35 36.74
CA GLU A 521 18.48 -35.04 37.14
C GLU A 521 19.46 -35.53 36.07
N ILE A 522 20.27 -34.61 35.54
CA ILE A 522 21.27 -34.93 34.50
C ILE A 522 22.70 -34.88 35.02
N SER A 523 22.97 -34.16 36.11
CA SER A 523 24.29 -34.11 36.74
C SER A 523 24.24 -33.49 38.13
N GLN A 524 25.30 -33.76 38.91
CA GLN A 524 25.65 -33.01 40.10
C GLN A 524 27.05 -32.41 39.95
N THR A 525 27.25 -31.17 40.39
CA THR A 525 28.56 -30.51 40.40
C THR A 525 29.00 -30.23 41.82
N ALA A 526 30.31 -30.23 42.09
CA ALA A 526 30.85 -29.92 43.41
C ALA A 526 30.48 -28.49 43.89
N ALA A 527 30.62 -28.25 45.20
CA ALA A 527 30.50 -26.94 45.83
C ALA A 527 31.22 -25.83 45.04
N ASN A 528 30.68 -24.61 45.06
CA ASN A 528 31.21 -23.44 44.35
C ASN A 528 31.31 -23.56 42.81
N THR A 529 30.82 -24.64 42.19
CA THR A 529 30.73 -24.72 40.73
C THR A 529 29.64 -23.79 40.21
N VAL A 530 29.94 -22.99 39.18
CA VAL A 530 29.02 -22.01 38.58
C VAL A 530 28.75 -22.27 37.09
N THR A 531 29.18 -23.43 36.58
CA THR A 531 29.03 -23.78 35.16
C THR A 531 28.89 -25.30 34.96
N TYR A 532 28.11 -25.71 33.96
CA TYR A 532 27.94 -27.11 33.56
C TYR A 532 27.73 -27.22 32.05
N THR A 533 28.35 -28.20 31.39
CA THR A 533 28.16 -28.46 29.96
C THR A 533 27.31 -29.71 29.77
N ASP A 534 26.11 -29.53 29.24
CA ASP A 534 25.24 -30.60 28.76
C ASP A 534 25.54 -30.87 27.28
N ALA A 535 25.93 -32.10 26.95
CA ALA A 535 26.42 -32.49 25.62
C ALA A 535 25.52 -33.54 24.97
N ASN A 536 25.73 -33.78 23.67
CA ASN A 536 24.99 -34.77 22.88
C ASN A 536 23.47 -34.53 22.81
N LEU A 537 23.07 -33.25 22.83
CA LEU A 537 21.69 -32.84 22.71
C LEU A 537 21.20 -32.93 21.27
N ILE A 538 19.89 -33.11 21.09
CA ILE A 538 19.26 -33.05 19.77
C ILE A 538 19.31 -31.60 19.30
N THR A 539 19.67 -31.39 18.03
CA THR A 539 19.75 -30.06 17.42
C THR A 539 18.37 -29.46 17.21
N ASN A 540 18.26 -28.13 17.16
CA ASN A 540 16.99 -27.41 16.97
C ASN A 540 15.89 -27.84 17.96
N THR A 541 16.26 -28.19 19.20
CA THR A 541 15.35 -28.72 20.22
C THR A 541 15.39 -27.82 21.45
N LYS A 542 14.20 -27.50 21.99
CA LYS A 542 14.07 -26.68 23.19
C LYS A 542 14.25 -27.54 24.44
N TYR A 543 15.11 -27.09 25.34
CA TYR A 543 15.35 -27.71 26.64
C TYR A 543 15.11 -26.70 27.75
N TYR A 544 14.56 -27.19 28.85
CA TYR A 544 14.31 -26.44 30.08
C TYR A 544 15.26 -26.95 31.16
N TYR A 545 15.80 -26.04 31.96
CA TYR A 545 16.74 -26.34 33.02
C TYR A 545 16.32 -25.66 34.32
N ARG A 546 16.61 -26.33 35.43
CA ARG A 546 16.53 -25.77 36.78
C ARG A 546 17.64 -26.36 37.64
N ILE A 547 18.12 -25.59 38.61
CA ILE A 547 19.27 -25.95 39.44
C ILE A 547 18.92 -25.73 40.90
N LYS A 548 19.32 -26.63 41.78
CA LYS A 548 19.26 -26.43 43.25
C LYS A 548 20.63 -26.65 43.89
N ALA A 549 20.88 -25.97 44.98
CA ALA A 549 22.02 -26.20 45.85
C ALA A 549 21.64 -27.23 46.93
N LYS A 550 22.57 -28.06 47.37
CA LYS A 550 22.36 -29.05 48.44
C LYS A 550 23.48 -28.99 49.48
N THR A 551 23.16 -29.33 50.72
CA THR A 551 24.11 -29.76 51.74
C THR A 551 23.99 -31.28 51.94
N ALA A 552 24.69 -31.82 52.93
CA ALA A 552 24.52 -33.22 53.35
C ALA A 552 23.12 -33.54 53.89
N THR A 553 22.43 -32.56 54.47
CA THR A 553 21.16 -32.76 55.19
C THR A 553 19.98 -32.01 54.57
N GLU A 554 20.22 -31.01 53.73
CA GLU A 554 19.21 -30.08 53.25
C GLU A 554 19.35 -29.77 51.75
N SER A 555 18.37 -29.09 51.19
CA SER A 555 18.38 -28.61 49.80
C SER A 555 17.73 -27.23 49.72
N SER A 556 18.20 -26.39 48.81
CA SER A 556 17.46 -25.21 48.42
C SER A 556 16.19 -25.60 47.66
N SER A 557 15.26 -24.66 47.50
CA SER A 557 14.30 -24.73 46.39
C SER A 557 15.04 -24.80 45.04
N TYR A 558 14.35 -25.17 43.97
CA TYR A 558 14.94 -25.00 42.64
C TYR A 558 15.00 -23.51 42.25
N SER A 559 15.96 -23.16 41.42
CA SER A 559 15.96 -21.93 40.65
C SER A 559 14.69 -21.81 39.81
N ASP A 560 14.45 -20.62 39.25
CA ASP A 560 13.50 -20.47 38.16
C ASP A 560 13.81 -21.44 37.00
N VAL A 561 12.76 -21.83 36.29
CA VAL A 561 12.88 -22.66 35.08
C VAL A 561 13.29 -21.78 33.91
N ASN A 562 14.51 -21.96 33.41
CA ASN A 562 15.03 -21.27 32.24
C ASN A 562 15.12 -22.23 31.05
N SER A 563 15.05 -21.72 29.81
CA SER A 563 15.07 -22.57 28.62
C SER A 563 15.93 -22.02 27.50
N ILE A 564 16.44 -22.92 26.65
CA ILE A 564 17.15 -22.60 25.41
C ILE A 564 16.81 -23.60 24.31
N THR A 565 16.72 -23.12 23.07
CA THR A 565 16.66 -23.97 21.87
C THR A 565 18.06 -24.17 21.34
N THR A 566 18.49 -25.43 21.22
CA THR A 566 19.80 -25.77 20.63
C THR A 566 19.87 -25.29 19.17
N PRO A 567 21.03 -24.85 18.67
CA PRO A 567 21.14 -24.40 17.28
C PRO A 567 20.82 -25.52 16.29
N ALA A 568 20.17 -25.18 15.18
CA ALA A 568 20.04 -26.10 14.05
C ALA A 568 21.42 -26.35 13.39
N ILE A 569 21.58 -27.49 12.73
CA ILE A 569 22.70 -27.70 11.80
C ILE A 569 22.33 -27.06 10.47
N PRO A 570 23.26 -26.36 9.80
CA PRO A 570 23.01 -25.78 8.47
C PRO A 570 22.51 -26.84 7.47
N SER A 571 21.32 -26.63 6.91
CA SER A 571 20.75 -27.46 5.84
C SER A 571 21.02 -26.86 4.45
N ALA A 572 20.73 -27.62 3.40
CA ALA A 572 20.53 -27.05 2.06
C ALA A 572 19.40 -25.98 2.10
N PRO A 573 19.38 -25.03 1.15
CA PRO A 573 18.34 -24.01 1.08
C PRO A 573 16.96 -24.61 0.80
N THR A 574 15.88 -23.88 1.07
CA THR A 574 14.54 -24.29 0.60
C THR A 574 14.30 -23.80 -0.83
N LYS A 575 13.26 -24.34 -1.48
CA LYS A 575 12.80 -23.83 -2.78
C LYS A 575 12.52 -22.32 -2.71
N ALA A 576 12.81 -21.61 -3.80
CA ALA A 576 12.35 -20.24 -3.98
C ALA A 576 10.81 -20.20 -4.02
N ALA A 577 10.21 -19.12 -3.52
CA ALA A 577 8.77 -18.96 -3.38
C ALA A 577 8.32 -17.57 -3.83
N THR A 578 7.00 -17.34 -3.78
CA THR A 578 6.34 -16.04 -4.06
C THR A 578 6.81 -15.37 -5.36
N PRO A 579 6.64 -16.03 -6.53
CA PRO A 579 7.05 -15.46 -7.80
C PRO A 579 6.28 -14.18 -8.12
N ALA A 580 7.00 -13.18 -8.64
CA ALA A 580 6.46 -12.03 -9.33
C ALA A 580 7.12 -11.93 -10.72
N PRO A 581 6.36 -11.97 -11.84
CA PRO A 581 4.92 -12.13 -11.91
C PRO A 581 4.46 -13.47 -11.31
N ALA A 582 3.25 -13.48 -10.73
CA ALA A 582 2.65 -14.70 -10.22
C ALA A 582 2.44 -15.70 -11.35
N THR A 583 2.51 -16.99 -11.02
CA THR A 583 2.35 -18.04 -12.03
C THR A 583 0.92 -18.04 -12.61
N GLY A 584 0.79 -18.25 -13.93
CA GLY A 584 -0.51 -18.35 -14.63
C GLY A 584 -1.15 -17.03 -15.05
N LEU A 585 -0.44 -15.90 -14.93
CA LEU A 585 -0.96 -14.62 -15.42
C LEU A 585 -0.94 -14.57 -16.96
N ASN A 586 -2.09 -14.30 -17.59
CA ASN A 586 -2.25 -14.33 -19.05
C ASN A 586 -2.00 -12.98 -19.77
N ALA A 587 -1.79 -11.91 -18.99
CA ALA A 587 -1.74 -10.53 -19.47
C ALA A 587 -0.73 -9.68 -18.66
N VAL A 588 0.55 -10.07 -18.69
CA VAL A 588 1.62 -9.31 -18.02
C VAL A 588 2.17 -8.23 -18.95
N GLU A 589 2.04 -6.98 -18.53
CA GLU A 589 2.55 -5.83 -19.28
C GLU A 589 4.09 -5.83 -19.32
N LEU A 590 4.65 -5.53 -20.49
CA LEU A 590 6.10 -5.42 -20.70
C LEU A 590 6.48 -3.95 -20.81
N LEU A 591 7.56 -3.54 -20.16
CA LEU A 591 8.12 -2.20 -20.31
C LEU A 591 9.22 -2.23 -21.36
N ASN A 592 8.95 -1.80 -22.60
CA ASN A 592 9.90 -1.84 -23.72
C ASN A 592 10.53 -3.23 -23.94
N GLY A 593 9.70 -4.29 -23.86
CA GLY A 593 10.17 -5.67 -23.98
C GLY A 593 10.95 -6.18 -22.76
N ALA A 594 10.91 -5.47 -21.63
CA ALA A 594 11.55 -5.86 -20.38
C ALA A 594 10.55 -6.19 -19.27
N LEU A 595 10.98 -7.05 -18.36
CA LEU A 595 10.22 -7.44 -17.16
C LEU A 595 11.17 -7.83 -16.03
N ALA A 596 10.90 -7.39 -14.80
CA ALA A 596 11.66 -7.81 -13.62
C ALA A 596 10.98 -9.02 -12.95
N LEU A 597 11.70 -10.14 -12.88
CA LEU A 597 11.35 -11.29 -12.05
C LEU A 597 11.71 -10.99 -10.58
N LYS A 598 10.88 -11.42 -9.64
CA LYS A 598 11.14 -11.35 -8.19
C LYS A 598 10.67 -12.62 -7.50
N TRP A 599 11.35 -13.02 -6.43
CA TRP A 599 11.01 -14.21 -5.64
C TRP A 599 11.45 -14.03 -4.20
N THR A 600 11.18 -15.00 -3.34
CA THR A 600 11.75 -15.12 -1.99
C THR A 600 12.53 -16.43 -1.88
N GLY A 601 13.46 -16.52 -0.93
CA GLY A 601 14.18 -17.75 -0.62
C GLY A 601 14.66 -17.78 0.83
N SER A 602 15.10 -18.95 1.30
CA SER A 602 15.52 -19.12 2.69
C SER A 602 16.80 -18.34 3.01
N SER A 603 16.93 -17.91 4.27
CA SER A 603 18.06 -17.09 4.75
C SER A 603 19.42 -17.78 4.71
N ASN A 604 19.45 -19.10 4.59
CA ASN A 604 20.66 -19.90 4.40
C ASN A 604 21.05 -20.07 2.91
N THR A 605 20.35 -19.41 1.97
CA THR A 605 20.74 -19.38 0.56
C THR A 605 21.95 -18.47 0.38
N THR A 606 22.87 -18.86 -0.48
CA THR A 606 24.01 -18.01 -0.89
C THR A 606 23.88 -17.52 -2.33
N THR A 607 23.27 -18.32 -3.21
CA THR A 607 23.14 -18.00 -4.63
C THR A 607 21.84 -18.55 -5.20
N TYR A 608 21.18 -17.77 -6.06
CA TYR A 608 20.03 -18.15 -6.86
C TYR A 608 20.43 -18.25 -8.33
N SER A 609 20.22 -19.41 -8.97
CA SER A 609 20.37 -19.56 -10.42
C SER A 609 19.04 -19.32 -11.13
N VAL A 610 19.01 -18.41 -12.09
CA VAL A 610 17.80 -18.01 -12.83
C VAL A 610 17.71 -18.76 -14.15
N TYR A 611 16.59 -19.45 -14.38
CA TYR A 611 16.28 -20.17 -15.62
C TYR A 611 15.06 -19.57 -16.31
N PHE A 612 15.08 -19.46 -17.63
CA PHE A 612 14.04 -18.81 -18.43
C PHE A 612 13.91 -19.41 -19.84
N GLY A 613 12.71 -19.39 -20.42
CA GLY A 613 12.46 -19.83 -21.79
C GLY A 613 11.00 -19.74 -22.22
N THR A 614 10.69 -20.15 -23.45
CA THR A 614 9.31 -20.24 -24.00
C THR A 614 8.76 -21.68 -24.02
N ASN A 615 9.57 -22.67 -23.63
CA ASN A 615 9.19 -24.06 -23.50
C ASN A 615 9.40 -24.51 -22.03
N PRO A 616 8.37 -25.04 -21.35
CA PRO A 616 8.48 -25.47 -19.95
C PRO A 616 9.51 -26.57 -19.71
N ASP A 617 9.76 -27.42 -20.70
CA ASP A 617 10.66 -28.58 -20.60
C ASP A 617 12.13 -28.23 -20.93
N SER A 618 12.39 -27.01 -21.43
CA SER A 618 13.70 -26.61 -21.93
C SER A 618 14.03 -25.15 -21.58
N LEU A 619 14.28 -24.88 -20.29
CA LEU A 619 14.74 -23.57 -19.83
C LEU A 619 16.26 -23.39 -19.99
N THR A 620 16.68 -22.17 -20.34
CA THR A 620 18.10 -21.79 -20.37
C THR A 620 18.49 -21.08 -19.09
N LYS A 621 19.65 -21.40 -18.50
CA LYS A 621 20.20 -20.65 -17.37
C LYS A 621 20.65 -19.27 -17.86
N LEU A 622 20.07 -18.20 -17.32
CA LEU A 622 20.42 -16.82 -17.69
C LEU A 622 21.55 -16.24 -16.82
N GLY A 623 21.64 -16.64 -15.55
CA GLY A 623 22.67 -16.13 -14.65
C GLY A 623 22.47 -16.55 -13.19
N ASP A 624 23.38 -16.08 -12.35
CA ASP A 624 23.39 -16.28 -10.90
C ASP A 624 23.20 -14.94 -10.18
N VAL A 625 22.39 -14.94 -9.12
CA VAL A 625 22.10 -13.79 -8.26
C VAL A 625 22.53 -14.13 -6.84
N ALA A 626 23.42 -13.32 -6.26
CA ALA A 626 23.82 -13.46 -4.86
C ALA A 626 22.61 -13.28 -3.93
N TYR A 627 22.61 -13.95 -2.78
CA TYR A 627 21.50 -13.83 -1.83
C TYR A 627 21.29 -12.39 -1.37
N VAL A 628 20.05 -11.95 -1.51
CA VAL A 628 19.47 -10.77 -0.87
C VAL A 628 18.05 -11.13 -0.42
N VAL A 629 17.48 -10.38 0.52
CA VAL A 629 16.15 -10.67 1.10
C VAL A 629 15.02 -10.55 0.07
N ALA A 630 15.15 -9.64 -0.90
CA ALA A 630 14.18 -9.40 -1.97
C ALA A 630 14.87 -9.47 -3.35
N PRO A 631 15.22 -10.68 -3.82
CA PRO A 631 15.97 -10.85 -5.05
C PRO A 631 15.14 -10.50 -6.29
N THR A 632 15.82 -9.99 -7.31
CA THR A 632 15.22 -9.63 -8.59
C THR A 632 16.15 -9.94 -9.76
N TYR A 633 15.57 -10.21 -10.94
CA TYR A 633 16.30 -10.41 -12.19
C TYR A 633 15.57 -9.75 -13.35
N SER A 634 16.23 -8.88 -14.10
CA SER A 634 15.65 -8.17 -15.25
C SER A 634 15.80 -8.97 -16.54
N LEU A 635 14.67 -9.24 -17.19
CA LEU A 635 14.59 -9.80 -18.54
C LEU A 635 14.47 -8.67 -19.56
N THR A 636 14.99 -8.89 -20.77
CA THR A 636 14.91 -7.96 -21.92
C THR A 636 14.64 -8.72 -23.20
N GLY A 637 14.10 -8.07 -24.23
CA GLY A 637 13.82 -8.69 -25.53
C GLY A 637 12.61 -9.62 -25.53
N LEU A 638 11.70 -9.45 -24.57
CA LEU A 638 10.44 -10.18 -24.49
C LEU A 638 9.46 -9.69 -25.56
N SER A 639 8.78 -10.63 -26.19
CA SER A 639 7.78 -10.39 -27.23
C SER A 639 6.37 -10.37 -26.61
N PRO A 640 5.49 -9.44 -27.03
CA PRO A 640 4.06 -9.49 -26.71
C PRO A 640 3.42 -10.83 -27.08
N ALA A 641 2.26 -11.13 -26.48
CA ALA A 641 1.46 -12.33 -26.78
C ALA A 641 2.18 -13.69 -26.59
N THR A 642 3.35 -13.70 -25.95
CA THR A 642 4.21 -14.88 -25.78
C THR A 642 4.14 -15.42 -24.36
N THR A 643 3.99 -16.73 -24.20
CA THR A 643 4.07 -17.40 -22.90
C THR A 643 5.53 -17.72 -22.56
N TYR A 644 5.94 -17.30 -21.37
CA TYR A 644 7.27 -17.50 -20.82
C TYR A 644 7.22 -18.36 -19.57
N TYR A 645 8.24 -19.19 -19.39
CA TYR A 645 8.44 -20.08 -18.27
C TYR A 645 9.76 -19.75 -17.59
N TRP A 646 9.79 -19.83 -16.26
CA TRP A 646 10.97 -19.51 -15.48
C TRP A 646 11.03 -20.30 -14.18
N ARG A 647 12.24 -20.45 -13.65
CA ARG A 647 12.53 -21.22 -12.44
C ARG A 647 13.74 -20.63 -11.71
N ILE A 648 13.77 -20.75 -10.39
CA ILE A 648 14.88 -20.31 -9.56
C ILE A 648 15.42 -21.48 -8.73
N ASP A 649 16.68 -21.85 -8.93
CA ASP A 649 17.34 -22.88 -8.13
C ASP A 649 18.18 -22.21 -7.03
N ALA A 650 17.97 -22.57 -5.76
CA ALA A 650 18.64 -21.97 -4.60
C ALA A 650 19.80 -22.86 -4.11
N SER A 651 20.95 -22.27 -3.79
CA SER A 651 22.16 -23.03 -3.44
C SER A 651 22.96 -22.44 -2.28
N ASN A 652 23.63 -23.32 -1.54
CA ASN A 652 24.67 -23.01 -0.57
C ASN A 652 25.72 -24.13 -0.52
N ALA A 653 26.73 -24.02 0.37
CA ALA A 653 27.77 -25.03 0.53
C ALA A 653 27.27 -26.43 0.94
N LYS A 654 25.99 -26.56 1.33
CA LYS A 654 25.33 -27.82 1.72
C LYS A 654 24.49 -28.45 0.61
N GLY A 655 24.25 -27.75 -0.51
CA GLY A 655 23.58 -28.31 -1.67
C GLY A 655 22.79 -27.30 -2.50
N VAL A 656 22.16 -27.82 -3.56
CA VAL A 656 21.29 -27.07 -4.48
C VAL A 656 19.88 -27.63 -4.39
N VAL A 657 18.87 -26.76 -4.29
CA VAL A 657 17.45 -27.13 -4.35
C VAL A 657 16.81 -26.47 -5.57
N THR A 658 16.30 -27.31 -6.46
CA THR A 658 15.58 -26.91 -7.67
C THR A 658 14.23 -26.31 -7.33
N GLY A 659 13.95 -25.12 -7.87
CA GLY A 659 12.68 -24.40 -7.63
C GLY A 659 11.50 -24.95 -8.43
N ASP A 660 10.32 -24.42 -8.16
CA ASP A 660 9.11 -24.74 -8.94
C ASP A 660 9.11 -24.00 -10.28
N LEU A 661 8.47 -24.59 -11.29
CA LEU A 661 8.30 -23.99 -12.61
C LEU A 661 7.16 -22.97 -12.57
N TRP A 662 7.45 -21.72 -12.90
CA TRP A 662 6.50 -20.62 -12.97
C TRP A 662 6.32 -20.16 -14.41
N ASN A 663 5.15 -19.59 -14.72
CA ASN A 663 4.87 -19.07 -16.06
C ASN A 663 4.04 -17.79 -16.06
N PHE A 664 4.15 -17.01 -17.12
CA PHE A 664 3.28 -15.89 -17.42
C PHE A 664 3.19 -15.70 -18.95
N ARG A 665 2.15 -15.04 -19.43
CA ARG A 665 2.01 -14.61 -20.81
C ARG A 665 2.07 -13.09 -20.90
N ALA A 666 2.92 -12.59 -21.80
CA ALA A 666 3.02 -11.17 -22.09
C ALA A 666 1.72 -10.64 -22.72
N LEU A 667 1.27 -9.48 -22.26
CA LEU A 667 0.12 -8.75 -22.80
C LEU A 667 0.34 -8.42 -24.29
N ASN A 668 -0.75 -8.40 -25.07
CA ASN A 668 -0.80 -7.82 -26.41
C ASN A 668 -1.53 -6.45 -26.31
N PRO A 669 -0.83 -5.31 -26.39
CA PRO A 669 -1.47 -3.99 -26.29
C PRO A 669 -2.35 -3.72 -27.52
N GLU A 670 -3.67 -3.59 -27.32
CA GLU A 670 -4.63 -3.39 -28.42
C GLU A 670 -5.92 -2.67 -28.01
N LEU A 671 -6.65 -2.18 -29.01
CA LEU A 671 -8.00 -1.63 -28.88
C LEU A 671 -8.99 -2.79 -28.79
N VAL A 672 -9.57 -2.99 -27.61
CA VAL A 672 -10.44 -4.14 -27.30
C VAL A 672 -11.93 -3.83 -27.40
N GLY A 673 -12.31 -2.57 -27.65
CA GLY A 673 -13.68 -2.18 -27.96
C GLY A 673 -13.75 -0.76 -28.54
N HIS A 674 -14.58 -0.55 -29.56
CA HIS A 674 -14.79 0.73 -30.24
C HIS A 674 -16.25 0.88 -30.71
N TRP A 675 -17.05 1.66 -29.98
CA TRP A 675 -18.44 1.96 -30.30
C TRP A 675 -18.57 3.42 -30.80
N PRO A 676 -18.68 3.63 -32.12
CA PRO A 676 -18.83 4.95 -32.73
C PRO A 676 -20.27 5.48 -32.74
N PHE A 677 -21.24 4.68 -32.27
CA PHE A 677 -22.67 5.00 -32.26
C PHE A 677 -23.22 5.46 -33.62
N LYS A 678 -22.98 4.68 -34.68
CA LYS A 678 -23.37 5.05 -36.06
C LYS A 678 -24.84 4.84 -36.37
N GLU A 679 -25.54 4.03 -35.58
CA GLU A 679 -26.90 3.60 -35.92
C GLU A 679 -27.89 4.76 -35.75
N THR A 680 -28.85 4.81 -36.66
CA THR A 680 -29.93 5.80 -36.71
C THR A 680 -31.18 5.30 -36.00
N ALA A 681 -32.15 6.19 -35.76
CA ALA A 681 -33.40 5.83 -35.09
C ALA A 681 -34.18 4.79 -35.90
N GLY A 682 -34.43 3.61 -35.31
CA GLY A 682 -35.15 2.50 -35.94
C GLY A 682 -34.26 1.41 -36.52
N ASP A 683 -32.93 1.52 -36.40
CA ASP A 683 -31.97 0.49 -36.83
C ASP A 683 -31.89 -0.71 -35.86
N GLY A 684 -32.65 -0.68 -34.77
CA GLY A 684 -32.76 -1.77 -33.80
C GLY A 684 -31.91 -1.58 -32.55
N ASP A 685 -31.81 -2.67 -31.78
CA ASP A 685 -31.23 -2.66 -30.44
C ASP A 685 -29.70 -2.84 -30.42
N GLN A 686 -29.04 -3.09 -31.56
CA GLN A 686 -27.59 -3.28 -31.59
C GLN A 686 -26.84 -1.94 -31.56
N ILE A 687 -25.73 -1.90 -30.80
CA ILE A 687 -24.70 -0.85 -30.84
C ILE A 687 -23.39 -1.51 -31.29
N ALA A 688 -22.95 -1.24 -32.50
CA ALA A 688 -21.83 -1.95 -33.11
C ALA A 688 -20.49 -1.62 -32.45
N ASP A 689 -19.72 -2.66 -32.16
CA ASP A 689 -18.28 -2.57 -31.86
C ASP A 689 -17.50 -2.85 -33.15
N ILE A 690 -16.78 -1.84 -33.65
CA ILE A 690 -15.99 -1.97 -34.87
C ILE A 690 -14.54 -2.40 -34.63
N SER A 691 -14.19 -2.75 -33.38
CA SER A 691 -12.91 -3.41 -33.08
C SER A 691 -12.89 -4.85 -33.61
N SER A 692 -11.71 -5.47 -33.64
CA SER A 692 -11.54 -6.89 -34.03
C SER A 692 -12.26 -7.88 -33.11
N TYR A 693 -12.76 -7.43 -31.96
CA TYR A 693 -13.44 -8.26 -30.97
C TYR A 693 -14.95 -8.29 -31.13
N THR A 694 -15.55 -7.33 -31.85
CA THR A 694 -16.99 -7.28 -32.12
C THR A 694 -17.86 -7.42 -30.86
N ASN A 695 -17.47 -6.80 -29.73
CA ASN A 695 -18.24 -6.79 -28.48
C ASN A 695 -19.46 -5.86 -28.60
N ASN A 696 -20.40 -6.19 -29.50
CA ASN A 696 -21.56 -5.37 -29.79
C ASN A 696 -22.38 -5.12 -28.52
N GLY A 697 -22.71 -3.85 -28.28
CA GLY A 697 -23.63 -3.45 -27.22
C GLY A 697 -25.10 -3.65 -27.61
N ARG A 698 -25.96 -3.54 -26.62
CA ARG A 698 -27.41 -3.64 -26.75
C ARG A 698 -28.11 -2.45 -26.09
N LEU A 699 -28.80 -1.65 -26.88
CA LEU A 699 -29.70 -0.56 -26.48
C LEU A 699 -31.05 -1.15 -26.02
N ASP A 700 -31.67 -0.60 -24.98
CA ASP A 700 -33.06 -1.00 -24.65
C ASP A 700 -33.99 -0.56 -25.80
N ALA A 701 -34.83 -1.48 -26.29
CA ALA A 701 -35.71 -1.23 -27.43
C ALA A 701 -36.64 -0.01 -27.24
N ALA A 702 -36.99 0.35 -26.01
CA ALA A 702 -37.77 1.55 -25.72
C ALA A 702 -37.03 2.86 -26.06
N PHE A 703 -35.71 2.80 -26.20
CA PHE A 703 -34.83 3.94 -26.47
C PHE A 703 -34.33 3.99 -27.92
N ASP A 704 -34.76 3.09 -28.82
CA ASP A 704 -34.45 3.20 -30.25
C ASP A 704 -35.36 4.22 -30.95
N ASN A 705 -35.07 5.51 -30.73
CA ASN A 705 -35.83 6.61 -31.30
C ASN A 705 -34.97 7.88 -31.50
N ALA A 706 -35.49 8.85 -32.24
CA ALA A 706 -34.79 10.08 -32.61
C ALA A 706 -34.50 11.04 -31.43
N ALA A 707 -35.07 10.81 -30.24
CA ALA A 707 -34.74 11.58 -29.04
C ALA A 707 -33.52 11.04 -28.30
N VAL A 708 -33.11 9.79 -28.57
CA VAL A 708 -31.94 9.13 -27.97
C VAL A 708 -30.80 9.05 -28.98
N ARG A 709 -31.07 8.62 -30.21
CA ARG A 709 -30.07 8.61 -31.29
C ARG A 709 -30.06 9.97 -31.97
N VAL A 710 -29.09 10.81 -31.59
CA VAL A 710 -29.01 12.22 -32.01
C VAL A 710 -27.70 12.49 -32.75
N SER A 711 -27.57 13.63 -33.41
CA SER A 711 -26.28 14.01 -34.02
C SER A 711 -25.17 14.14 -32.97
N GLY A 712 -24.05 13.46 -33.24
CA GLY A 712 -22.89 13.35 -32.37
C GLY A 712 -21.83 14.43 -32.60
N LYS A 713 -20.61 14.16 -32.12
CA LYS A 713 -19.41 14.92 -32.45
C LYS A 713 -19.00 14.66 -33.91
N ALA A 714 -19.38 13.51 -34.47
CA ALA A 714 -19.02 13.13 -35.83
C ALA A 714 -19.95 12.14 -36.53
N ASN A 715 -20.52 11.18 -35.79
CA ASN A 715 -21.58 10.30 -36.29
C ASN A 715 -22.89 10.66 -35.58
N ASN A 716 -23.58 9.66 -35.03
CA ASN A 716 -24.62 9.88 -34.05
C ASN A 716 -24.03 9.74 -32.63
N ALA A 717 -24.80 10.13 -31.64
CA ALA A 717 -24.50 10.00 -30.23
C ALA A 717 -25.73 9.44 -29.52
N ILE A 718 -25.51 8.90 -28.33
CA ILE A 718 -26.58 8.49 -27.44
C ILE A 718 -26.87 9.65 -26.48
N ASP A 719 -28.09 10.16 -26.51
CA ASP A 719 -28.64 11.15 -25.60
C ASP A 719 -29.36 10.45 -24.44
N PHE A 720 -28.90 10.72 -23.22
CA PHE A 720 -29.42 10.11 -22.00
C PHE A 720 -30.52 10.96 -21.34
N GLY A 721 -30.95 12.07 -21.97
CA GLY A 721 -31.96 12.99 -21.46
C GLY A 721 -33.26 12.30 -21.02
N THR A 722 -33.69 11.27 -21.73
CA THR A 722 -34.92 10.49 -21.45
C THR A 722 -34.71 9.29 -20.52
N LEU A 723 -33.47 8.98 -20.11
CA LEU A 723 -33.15 7.76 -19.34
C LEU A 723 -33.86 7.70 -17.98
N LEU A 724 -34.57 6.61 -17.70
CA LEU A 724 -35.24 6.43 -16.41
C LEU A 724 -34.24 5.99 -15.32
N PRO A 725 -34.41 6.43 -14.06
CA PRO A 725 -33.54 6.03 -12.94
C PRO A 725 -33.34 4.51 -12.79
N ASN A 726 -34.36 3.72 -13.07
CA ASN A 726 -34.36 2.26 -12.90
C ASN A 726 -34.01 1.47 -14.18
N LYS A 727 -33.41 2.12 -15.19
CA LYS A 727 -33.04 1.52 -16.47
C LYS A 727 -31.58 1.80 -16.79
N LEU A 728 -30.92 0.86 -17.48
CA LEU A 728 -29.67 1.12 -18.21
C LEU A 728 -30.01 1.53 -19.64
N MET A 729 -29.11 2.27 -20.30
CA MET A 729 -29.30 2.65 -21.70
C MET A 729 -28.72 1.59 -22.63
N VAL A 730 -27.41 1.33 -22.50
CA VAL A 730 -26.68 0.35 -23.32
C VAL A 730 -26.00 -0.67 -22.41
N SER A 731 -26.15 -1.96 -22.72
CA SER A 731 -25.42 -3.06 -22.09
C SER A 731 -24.47 -3.68 -23.10
N ILE A 732 -23.18 -3.69 -22.80
CA ILE A 732 -22.15 -4.39 -23.59
C ILE A 732 -21.88 -5.73 -22.88
N PRO A 733 -22.22 -6.87 -23.51
CA PRO A 733 -22.06 -8.19 -22.91
C PRO A 733 -20.64 -8.44 -22.40
N HIS A 734 -20.53 -9.14 -21.26
CA HIS A 734 -19.22 -9.54 -20.74
C HIS A 734 -18.40 -10.34 -21.77
N GLN A 735 -17.12 -9.99 -21.90
CA GLN A 735 -16.09 -10.73 -22.62
C GLN A 735 -14.77 -10.64 -21.84
N GLU A 736 -13.91 -11.65 -21.97
CA GLU A 736 -12.65 -11.72 -21.19
C GLU A 736 -11.69 -10.56 -21.51
N ASN A 737 -11.66 -10.09 -22.75
CA ASN A 737 -10.90 -8.91 -23.18
C ASN A 737 -11.43 -7.59 -22.58
N LEU A 738 -12.58 -7.60 -21.91
CA LEU A 738 -13.14 -6.46 -21.18
C LEU A 738 -13.06 -6.62 -19.65
N LEU A 739 -12.57 -7.75 -19.12
CA LEU A 739 -12.61 -8.05 -17.67
C LEU A 739 -11.77 -7.07 -16.81
N PHE A 740 -10.60 -6.67 -17.30
CA PHE A 740 -9.65 -5.74 -16.67
C PHE A 740 -9.33 -6.00 -15.18
N ASP A 741 -9.25 -7.28 -14.78
CA ASP A 741 -9.08 -7.67 -13.38
C ASP A 741 -7.80 -7.12 -12.73
N LYS A 742 -6.65 -7.52 -13.29
CA LYS A 742 -5.31 -7.18 -12.76
C LYS A 742 -4.45 -6.39 -13.73
N SER A 743 -5.04 -6.00 -14.86
CA SER A 743 -4.33 -5.37 -15.98
C SER A 743 -4.58 -3.87 -16.01
N SER A 744 -3.65 -3.15 -16.65
CA SER A 744 -3.88 -1.77 -17.08
C SER A 744 -5.03 -1.72 -18.10
N PHE A 745 -5.73 -0.60 -18.16
CA PHE A 745 -6.74 -0.33 -19.20
C PHE A 745 -6.97 1.16 -19.34
N THR A 746 -7.47 1.55 -20.51
CA THR A 746 -7.81 2.95 -20.82
C THR A 746 -9.19 3.02 -21.47
N VAL A 747 -10.03 3.94 -21.03
CA VAL A 747 -11.35 4.22 -21.62
C VAL A 747 -11.37 5.65 -22.13
N SER A 748 -11.77 5.84 -23.38
CA SER A 748 -11.86 7.15 -24.05
C SER A 748 -13.26 7.36 -24.62
N PHE A 749 -13.83 8.55 -24.45
CA PHE A 749 -15.12 8.91 -25.03
C PHE A 749 -15.28 10.43 -25.16
N TRP A 750 -16.24 10.85 -25.97
CA TRP A 750 -16.71 12.24 -26.03
C TRP A 750 -18.01 12.39 -25.24
N MET A 751 -18.13 13.47 -24.48
CA MET A 751 -19.37 13.80 -23.76
C MET A 751 -19.79 15.24 -23.99
N LYS A 752 -21.10 15.51 -23.92
CA LYS A 752 -21.67 16.85 -24.03
C LYS A 752 -22.87 17.00 -23.12
N ALA A 753 -22.85 17.98 -22.23
CA ALA A 753 -23.97 18.29 -21.34
C ALA A 753 -24.02 19.79 -21.03
N ASP A 754 -25.22 20.30 -20.74
CA ASP A 754 -25.43 21.68 -20.28
C ASP A 754 -25.21 21.78 -18.76
N ALA A 755 -24.72 22.92 -18.28
CA ALA A 755 -24.46 23.16 -16.85
C ALA A 755 -25.70 22.96 -15.96
N SER A 756 -26.91 23.19 -16.50
CA SER A 756 -28.18 22.94 -15.80
C SER A 756 -28.45 21.47 -15.49
N LEU A 757 -27.77 20.55 -16.19
CA LEU A 757 -27.88 19.11 -15.97
C LEU A 757 -26.95 18.60 -14.88
N ILE A 758 -26.12 19.47 -14.27
CA ILE A 758 -25.33 19.12 -13.09
C ILE A 758 -26.30 18.91 -11.92
N PRO A 759 -26.30 17.75 -11.25
CA PRO A 759 -27.16 17.53 -10.09
C PRO A 759 -26.90 18.57 -8.98
N ALA A 760 -27.91 19.36 -8.63
CA ALA A 760 -27.78 20.41 -7.62
C ALA A 760 -27.58 19.81 -6.21
N GLY A 761 -26.46 20.13 -5.56
CA GLY A 761 -26.23 19.87 -4.11
C GLY A 761 -26.33 18.41 -3.65
N SER A 762 -26.37 17.43 -4.56
CA SER A 762 -26.69 16.05 -4.23
C SER A 762 -25.46 15.25 -3.81
N THR A 763 -25.56 14.51 -2.70
CA THR A 763 -24.63 13.45 -2.30
C THR A 763 -24.77 12.19 -3.15
N LEU A 764 -25.79 12.13 -4.02
CA LEU A 764 -26.04 11.04 -4.95
C LEU A 764 -25.12 11.14 -6.17
N SER A 765 -24.77 9.99 -6.72
CA SER A 765 -23.80 9.87 -7.82
C SER A 765 -24.53 9.73 -9.14
N SER A 766 -24.18 10.56 -10.12
CA SER A 766 -24.68 10.45 -11.50
C SER A 766 -23.73 9.61 -12.34
N TYR A 767 -24.10 8.36 -12.62
CA TYR A 767 -23.20 7.39 -13.28
C TYR A 767 -23.22 7.53 -14.80
N ILE A 768 -22.04 7.45 -15.40
CA ILE A 768 -21.83 7.50 -16.85
C ILE A 768 -21.56 6.10 -17.39
N LEU A 769 -20.68 5.36 -16.73
CA LEU A 769 -20.24 4.03 -17.14
C LEU A 769 -19.88 3.19 -15.91
N CYS A 770 -20.20 1.91 -15.93
CA CYS A 770 -19.82 0.97 -14.87
C CYS A 770 -19.59 -0.43 -15.45
N LYS A 771 -18.56 -1.13 -14.96
CA LYS A 771 -18.42 -2.58 -15.12
C LYS A 771 -18.14 -3.17 -13.75
N GLY A 772 -18.88 -4.22 -13.39
CA GLY A 772 -18.90 -4.78 -12.04
C GLY A 772 -20.08 -4.31 -11.18
N SER A 773 -20.01 -4.61 -9.88
CA SER A 773 -21.09 -4.38 -8.92
C SER A 773 -20.66 -3.50 -7.76
N MET A 774 -21.58 -2.66 -7.30
CA MET A 774 -21.34 -1.65 -6.27
C MET A 774 -21.35 -2.25 -4.87
N THR A 775 -22.38 -3.04 -4.60
CA THR A 775 -22.60 -3.68 -3.32
C THR A 775 -22.40 -5.18 -3.47
N LYS A 776 -21.52 -5.76 -2.65
CA LYS A 776 -21.38 -7.21 -2.56
C LYS A 776 -22.71 -7.85 -2.18
N ASN A 777 -23.18 -8.79 -2.98
CA ASN A 777 -24.42 -9.51 -2.77
C ASN A 777 -24.29 -10.95 -3.29
N ALA A 778 -24.18 -11.89 -2.36
CA ALA A 778 -24.01 -13.31 -2.67
C ALA A 778 -25.22 -13.92 -3.41
N THR A 779 -26.42 -13.34 -3.29
CA THR A 779 -27.63 -13.83 -3.95
C THR A 779 -27.62 -13.50 -5.44
N THR A 780 -27.11 -12.32 -5.82
CA THR A 780 -27.01 -11.89 -7.22
C THR A 780 -25.67 -12.25 -7.87
N GLY A 781 -24.70 -12.74 -7.08
CA GLY A 781 -23.33 -12.99 -7.53
C GLY A 781 -22.44 -11.73 -7.56
N ALA A 782 -22.96 -10.60 -7.08
CA ALA A 782 -22.22 -9.35 -7.00
C ALA A 782 -21.07 -9.45 -5.99
N THR A 783 -19.87 -9.12 -6.43
CA THR A 783 -18.64 -9.23 -5.63
C THR A 783 -18.22 -7.94 -4.96
N GLY A 784 -18.79 -6.78 -5.35
CA GLY A 784 -18.32 -5.46 -4.93
C GLY A 784 -17.11 -4.96 -5.73
N ARG A 785 -16.62 -5.75 -6.70
CA ARG A 785 -15.49 -5.40 -7.57
C ARG A 785 -15.98 -4.68 -8.81
N ARG A 786 -15.31 -3.59 -9.17
CA ARG A 786 -15.73 -2.75 -10.30
C ARG A 786 -14.74 -1.69 -10.69
N PHE A 787 -15.01 -1.09 -11.86
CA PHE A 787 -14.63 0.29 -12.15
C PHE A 787 -15.85 1.09 -12.63
N ASN A 788 -15.87 2.39 -12.33
CA ASN A 788 -16.95 3.27 -12.77
C ASN A 788 -16.52 4.72 -12.97
N ILE A 789 -17.37 5.45 -13.70
CA ILE A 789 -17.28 6.89 -13.92
C ILE A 789 -18.55 7.54 -13.41
N GLU A 790 -18.43 8.60 -12.62
CA GLU A 790 -19.57 9.31 -12.03
C GLU A 790 -19.34 10.82 -11.89
N ILE A 791 -20.43 11.58 -11.83
CA ILE A 791 -20.45 12.96 -11.33
C ILE A 791 -21.00 12.94 -9.91
N LYS A 792 -20.22 13.43 -8.95
CA LYS A 792 -20.60 13.48 -7.54
C LYS A 792 -19.96 14.68 -6.85
N SER A 793 -20.73 15.39 -6.04
CA SER A 793 -20.27 16.58 -5.32
C SER A 793 -19.64 17.63 -6.25
N ASN A 794 -20.25 17.86 -7.42
CA ASN A 794 -19.78 18.80 -8.44
C ASN A 794 -18.39 18.48 -9.04
N GLN A 795 -17.98 17.20 -9.01
CA GLN A 795 -16.71 16.74 -9.59
C GLN A 795 -16.94 15.51 -10.48
N PHE A 796 -16.16 15.43 -11.56
CA PHE A 796 -16.00 14.21 -12.34
C PHE A 796 -15.09 13.23 -11.61
N ARG A 797 -15.48 11.96 -11.50
CA ARG A 797 -14.75 10.93 -10.75
C ARG A 797 -14.58 9.64 -11.54
N PHE A 798 -13.40 9.06 -11.41
CA PHE A 798 -13.07 7.70 -11.83
C PHE A 798 -12.75 6.88 -10.58
N ALA A 799 -13.42 5.75 -10.40
CA ALA A 799 -13.22 4.89 -9.24
C ALA A 799 -13.02 3.43 -9.63
N ILE A 800 -12.21 2.74 -8.83
CA ILE A 800 -11.98 1.29 -8.88
C ILE A 800 -12.09 0.69 -7.48
N ASP A 801 -12.54 -0.56 -7.39
CA ASP A 801 -12.78 -1.28 -6.14
C ASP A 801 -12.48 -2.77 -6.29
N ASP A 802 -11.75 -3.36 -5.33
CA ASP A 802 -11.40 -4.79 -5.29
C ASP A 802 -12.18 -5.58 -4.21
N ASP A 803 -13.28 -5.01 -3.67
CA ASP A 803 -14.08 -5.50 -2.52
C ASP A 803 -13.36 -5.37 -1.17
N LYS A 804 -12.17 -4.78 -1.12
CA LYS A 804 -11.43 -4.49 0.13
C LYS A 804 -10.97 -3.05 0.22
N THR A 805 -10.46 -2.52 -0.88
CA THR A 805 -9.83 -1.23 -1.02
C THR A 805 -10.45 -0.53 -2.22
N LYS A 806 -10.95 0.68 -1.97
CA LYS A 806 -11.52 1.54 -3.01
C LYS A 806 -10.59 2.70 -3.29
N THR A 807 -10.27 2.92 -4.56
CA THR A 807 -9.53 4.12 -5.01
C THR A 807 -10.44 4.99 -5.87
N GLU A 808 -10.65 6.23 -5.45
CA GLU A 808 -11.42 7.23 -6.20
C GLU A 808 -10.52 8.41 -6.58
N LEU A 809 -10.41 8.72 -7.88
CA LEU A 809 -9.75 9.89 -8.43
C LEU A 809 -10.82 10.90 -8.88
N ASN A 810 -10.82 12.08 -8.28
CA ASN A 810 -11.58 13.24 -8.78
C ASN A 810 -10.73 14.06 -9.74
N SER A 811 -11.37 14.62 -10.76
CA SER A 811 -10.73 15.60 -11.65
C SER A 811 -10.37 16.87 -10.88
N THR A 812 -9.26 17.52 -11.27
CA THR A 812 -8.92 18.88 -10.81
C THR A 812 -9.82 19.94 -11.43
N LEU A 813 -10.54 19.60 -12.51
CA LEU A 813 -11.53 20.48 -13.13
C LEU A 813 -12.89 20.36 -12.42
N ALA A 814 -13.63 21.46 -12.35
CA ALA A 814 -15.01 21.45 -11.86
C ALA A 814 -15.93 20.71 -12.83
N ALA A 815 -17.06 20.17 -12.36
CA ALA A 815 -18.04 19.51 -13.24
C ALA A 815 -18.54 20.44 -14.35
N THR A 816 -18.62 21.76 -14.11
CA THR A 816 -18.95 22.76 -15.13
C THR A 816 -17.98 22.79 -16.32
N SER A 817 -16.74 22.34 -16.16
CA SER A 817 -15.78 22.22 -17.27
C SER A 817 -16.13 21.07 -18.22
N TYR A 818 -16.83 20.05 -17.73
CA TYR A 818 -17.37 18.94 -18.53
C TYR A 818 -18.79 19.23 -19.04
N PHE A 819 -19.56 20.04 -18.30
CA PHE A 819 -20.94 20.44 -18.60
C PHE A 819 -20.99 21.89 -19.09
N ASN A 820 -20.29 22.18 -20.19
CA ASN A 820 -20.15 23.53 -20.73
C ASN A 820 -20.96 23.76 -22.02
N GLY A 821 -21.83 22.81 -22.40
CA GLY A 821 -22.59 22.86 -23.65
C GLY A 821 -21.79 22.52 -24.91
N ASN A 822 -20.49 22.25 -24.82
CA ASN A 822 -19.63 21.79 -25.92
C ASN A 822 -19.24 20.30 -25.76
N TRP A 823 -18.72 19.71 -26.82
CA TRP A 823 -18.14 18.36 -26.76
C TRP A 823 -16.79 18.40 -26.02
N VAL A 824 -16.63 17.51 -25.04
CA VAL A 824 -15.43 17.35 -24.22
C VAL A 824 -14.93 15.93 -24.37
N HIS A 825 -13.64 15.77 -24.72
CA HIS A 825 -12.99 14.47 -24.79
C HIS A 825 -12.48 14.08 -23.41
N VAL A 826 -12.80 12.87 -22.96
CA VAL A 826 -12.38 12.36 -21.67
C VAL A 826 -11.69 11.02 -21.86
N VAL A 827 -10.53 10.88 -21.21
CA VAL A 827 -9.81 9.61 -21.11
C VAL A 827 -9.60 9.29 -19.63
N ILE A 828 -10.01 8.10 -19.19
CA ILE A 828 -9.68 7.56 -17.88
C ILE A 828 -8.79 6.34 -18.05
N MET A 829 -7.87 6.14 -17.11
CA MET A 829 -6.87 5.10 -17.24
C MET A 829 -6.48 4.54 -15.88
N ARG A 830 -6.37 3.22 -15.81
CA ARG A 830 -5.66 2.49 -14.76
C ARG A 830 -4.33 2.00 -15.34
N ASP A 831 -3.23 2.44 -14.74
CA ASP A 831 -1.87 2.05 -15.09
C ASP A 831 -1.28 1.26 -13.92
N VAL A 832 -1.31 -0.06 -14.04
CA VAL A 832 -0.85 -0.99 -13.01
C VAL A 832 0.67 -0.94 -12.89
N THR A 833 1.38 -0.75 -14.00
CA THR A 833 2.83 -0.69 -14.05
C THR A 833 3.38 0.52 -13.28
N ALA A 834 2.76 1.69 -13.43
CA ALA A 834 3.10 2.89 -12.66
C ALA A 834 2.37 2.98 -11.31
N ALA A 835 1.43 2.08 -11.02
CA ALA A 835 0.52 2.12 -9.88
C ALA A 835 -0.29 3.44 -9.79
N LYS A 836 -0.89 3.88 -10.90
CA LYS A 836 -1.61 5.16 -11.02
C LYS A 836 -2.98 5.04 -11.68
N LEU A 837 -3.91 5.88 -11.24
CA LEU A 837 -5.11 6.25 -11.98
C LEU A 837 -4.91 7.63 -12.60
N ARG A 838 -5.43 7.86 -13.81
CA ARG A 838 -5.35 9.15 -14.51
C ARG A 838 -6.65 9.54 -15.18
N ILE A 839 -6.89 10.84 -15.26
CA ILE A 839 -7.95 11.46 -16.06
C ILE A 839 -7.26 12.47 -16.99
N TYR A 840 -7.59 12.41 -18.28
CA TYR A 840 -7.27 13.44 -19.25
C TYR A 840 -8.55 14.07 -19.77
N THR A 841 -8.52 15.37 -19.96
CA THR A 841 -9.58 16.15 -20.58
C THR A 841 -9.01 16.88 -21.78
N ASN A 842 -9.62 16.71 -22.95
CA ASN A 842 -9.18 17.35 -24.20
C ASN A 842 -7.68 17.17 -24.47
N GLY A 843 -7.19 15.92 -24.33
CA GLY A 843 -5.79 15.56 -24.53
C GLY A 843 -4.82 15.94 -23.39
N VAL A 844 -5.27 16.69 -22.38
CA VAL A 844 -4.42 17.19 -21.28
C VAL A 844 -4.70 16.42 -19.98
N LEU A 845 -3.65 16.07 -19.21
CA LEU A 845 -3.79 15.43 -17.91
C LEU A 845 -4.47 16.38 -16.90
N THR A 846 -5.59 15.95 -16.32
CA THR A 846 -6.41 16.74 -15.38
C THR A 846 -6.67 16.02 -14.05
N GLY A 847 -6.04 14.87 -13.83
CA GLY A 847 -6.06 14.20 -12.53
C GLY A 847 -5.15 13.01 -12.50
N GLU A 848 -4.44 12.80 -11.38
CA GLU A 848 -3.64 11.62 -11.12
C GLU A 848 -3.75 11.22 -9.64
N LYS A 849 -3.84 9.91 -9.36
CA LYS A 849 -3.81 9.36 -8.00
C LYS A 849 -3.12 7.99 -7.99
N ALA A 850 -2.53 7.60 -6.86
CA ALA A 850 -2.01 6.25 -6.69
C ALA A 850 -3.15 5.21 -6.72
N ASP A 851 -2.94 4.09 -7.43
CA ASP A 851 -3.81 2.92 -7.37
C ASP A 851 -3.50 2.15 -6.07
N ALA A 852 -4.41 2.20 -5.09
CA ALA A 852 -4.26 1.50 -3.81
C ALA A 852 -4.78 0.05 -3.85
N THR A 853 -5.45 -0.37 -4.92
CA THR A 853 -6.02 -1.73 -5.06
C THR A 853 -4.96 -2.77 -5.44
N GLY A 854 -3.96 -2.37 -6.24
CA GLY A 854 -2.89 -3.26 -6.71
C GLY A 854 -3.42 -4.46 -7.52
N THR A 855 -2.62 -5.53 -7.59
CA THR A 855 -2.92 -6.72 -8.43
C THR A 855 -3.16 -8.01 -7.65
N ALA A 856 -3.11 -7.96 -6.32
CA ALA A 856 -3.23 -9.16 -5.49
C ALA A 856 -4.62 -9.80 -5.62
N VAL A 857 -5.68 -9.00 -5.46
CA VAL A 857 -7.08 -9.44 -5.53
C VAL A 857 -7.64 -9.27 -6.95
N GLY A 858 -7.45 -8.07 -7.53
CA GLY A 858 -8.01 -7.68 -8.83
C GLY A 858 -9.41 -7.05 -8.70
N ILE A 859 -9.78 -6.20 -9.66
CA ILE A 859 -11.03 -5.40 -9.67
C ILE A 859 -12.10 -5.95 -10.62
N GLY A 860 -11.81 -7.06 -11.30
CA GLY A 860 -12.62 -7.57 -12.38
C GLY A 860 -13.81 -8.37 -11.87
N GLU A 861 -14.95 -8.17 -12.53
CA GLU A 861 -16.17 -8.95 -12.33
C GLU A 861 -16.78 -9.28 -13.70
N PRO A 862 -17.19 -10.54 -13.97
CA PRO A 862 -17.70 -10.97 -15.27
C PRO A 862 -19.15 -10.53 -15.51
N THR A 863 -19.42 -9.24 -15.42
CA THR A 863 -20.73 -8.61 -15.68
C THR A 863 -20.67 -7.70 -16.90
N ASP A 864 -21.81 -7.39 -17.52
CA ASP A 864 -21.83 -6.48 -18.66
C ASP A 864 -21.23 -5.10 -18.31
N LEU A 865 -20.58 -4.48 -19.31
CA LEU A 865 -20.22 -3.08 -19.25
C LEU A 865 -21.47 -2.26 -19.57
N VAL A 866 -21.95 -1.46 -18.62
CA VAL A 866 -23.16 -0.66 -18.80
C VAL A 866 -22.83 0.82 -19.03
N ILE A 867 -23.58 1.45 -19.92
CA ILE A 867 -23.50 2.88 -20.23
C ILE A 867 -24.81 3.56 -19.81
N GLY A 868 -24.68 4.69 -19.12
CA GLY A 868 -25.78 5.56 -18.71
C GLY A 868 -26.33 5.29 -17.30
N ASN A 869 -25.93 4.23 -16.60
CA ASN A 869 -26.37 3.96 -15.22
C ASN A 869 -25.42 2.99 -14.46
N ILE A 870 -25.81 2.54 -13.25
CA ILE A 870 -25.05 1.59 -12.41
C ILE A 870 -25.08 0.15 -12.93
N GLY A 871 -24.13 -0.67 -12.48
CA GLY A 871 -23.86 -2.03 -12.95
C GLY A 871 -25.06 -2.99 -13.01
N THR A 872 -24.96 -3.98 -13.90
CA THR A 872 -26.04 -4.92 -14.24
C THR A 872 -26.67 -5.58 -13.02
N LEU A 873 -25.88 -5.96 -12.02
CA LEU A 873 -26.38 -6.64 -10.81
C LEU A 873 -26.96 -5.69 -9.76
N GLU A 874 -26.63 -4.40 -9.79
CA GLU A 874 -27.05 -3.40 -8.79
C GLU A 874 -28.44 -2.83 -9.11
N LEU A 875 -28.80 -2.71 -10.40
CA LEU A 875 -30.13 -2.26 -10.83
C LEU A 875 -31.27 -3.18 -10.35
N TYR A 876 -30.97 -4.43 -10.02
CA TYR A 876 -31.93 -5.41 -9.49
C TYR A 876 -32.09 -5.36 -7.96
N ALA A 877 -31.39 -4.46 -7.26
CA ALA A 877 -31.32 -4.41 -5.79
C ALA A 877 -32.22 -3.32 -5.13
N ASN A 878 -33.23 -2.78 -5.83
CA ASN A 878 -34.15 -1.72 -5.34
C ASN A 878 -33.47 -0.40 -4.89
N THR A 879 -32.26 -0.11 -5.36
CA THR A 879 -31.59 1.19 -5.13
C THR A 879 -32.02 2.21 -6.17
N THR A 880 -32.36 3.45 -5.79
CA THR A 880 -32.72 4.53 -6.72
C THR A 880 -31.45 5.24 -7.25
N PRO A 881 -30.96 4.95 -8.47
CA PRO A 881 -29.76 5.57 -9.02
C PRO A 881 -30.08 6.93 -9.64
N ALA A 882 -29.09 7.83 -9.74
CA ALA A 882 -29.19 9.00 -10.59
C ALA A 882 -28.47 8.72 -11.93
N PRO A 883 -29.16 8.63 -13.08
CA PRO A 883 -28.49 8.44 -14.35
C PRO A 883 -27.84 9.75 -14.82
N TYR A 884 -26.75 9.64 -15.60
CA TYR A 884 -26.26 10.78 -16.39
C TYR A 884 -27.31 11.20 -17.43
N LYS A 885 -27.40 12.50 -17.72
CA LYS A 885 -28.45 13.11 -18.56
C LYS A 885 -27.93 13.87 -19.78
N GLY A 886 -26.63 13.83 -20.07
CA GLY A 886 -26.07 14.46 -21.27
C GLY A 886 -25.97 13.47 -22.44
N LYS A 887 -25.08 13.77 -23.38
CA LYS A 887 -24.79 12.96 -24.57
C LYS A 887 -23.43 12.29 -24.48
N LEU A 888 -23.28 11.13 -25.13
CA LEU A 888 -22.02 10.39 -25.25
C LEU A 888 -21.80 9.94 -26.70
N ASP A 889 -20.56 10.05 -27.18
CA ASP A 889 -20.14 9.64 -28.52
C ASP A 889 -18.75 8.95 -28.47
N GLU A 890 -18.43 8.11 -29.45
CA GLU A 890 -17.10 7.51 -29.70
C GLU A 890 -16.44 6.84 -28.47
N LEU A 891 -17.06 5.80 -27.91
CA LEU A 891 -16.48 5.05 -26.79
C LEU A 891 -15.39 4.07 -27.29
N LYS A 892 -14.17 4.20 -26.79
CA LYS A 892 -13.02 3.32 -27.07
C LYS A 892 -12.46 2.75 -25.77
N ILE A 893 -12.07 1.48 -25.78
CA ILE A 893 -11.43 0.80 -24.64
C ILE A 893 -10.17 0.06 -25.10
N PHE A 894 -9.06 0.32 -24.43
CA PHE A 894 -7.75 -0.31 -24.65
C PHE A 894 -7.39 -1.18 -23.45
N ASN A 895 -6.76 -2.33 -23.69
CA ASN A 895 -6.33 -3.25 -22.64
C ASN A 895 -4.96 -2.91 -22.04
N TYR A 896 -4.48 -1.69 -22.24
CA TYR A 896 -3.22 -1.17 -21.75
C TYR A 896 -3.36 0.31 -21.36
N ALA A 897 -2.32 0.82 -20.69
CA ALA A 897 -2.22 2.23 -20.36
C ALA A 897 -1.70 3.02 -21.57
N LEU A 898 -2.51 3.92 -22.13
CA LEU A 898 -2.06 4.79 -23.22
C LEU A 898 -1.02 5.80 -22.72
N SER A 899 0.00 6.04 -23.54
CA SER A 899 0.94 7.15 -23.35
C SER A 899 0.26 8.51 -23.55
N ALA A 900 0.83 9.57 -22.96
CA ALA A 900 0.33 10.93 -23.16
C ALA A 900 0.31 11.35 -24.65
N SER A 901 1.29 10.88 -25.43
CA SER A 901 1.33 11.08 -26.89
C SER A 901 0.19 10.38 -27.62
N GLU A 902 -0.13 9.14 -27.26
CA GLU A 902 -1.27 8.41 -27.84
C GLU A 902 -2.59 9.08 -27.46
N ILE A 903 -2.73 9.58 -26.23
CA ILE A 903 -3.93 10.31 -25.78
C ILE A 903 -4.07 11.62 -26.54
N THR A 904 -2.99 12.37 -26.69
CA THR A 904 -2.97 13.61 -27.49
C THR A 904 -3.28 13.30 -28.96
N ALA A 905 -2.76 12.20 -29.50
CA ALA A 905 -3.07 11.74 -30.85
C ALA A 905 -4.57 11.44 -30.98
N ILE A 906 -5.18 10.67 -30.08
CA ILE A 906 -6.63 10.36 -30.11
C ILE A 906 -7.49 11.62 -29.94
N TYR A 907 -7.07 12.61 -29.14
CA TYR A 907 -7.78 13.88 -29.03
C TYR A 907 -7.70 14.73 -30.30
N ASN A 908 -6.51 14.81 -30.90
CA ASN A 908 -6.27 15.60 -32.12
C ASN A 908 -6.75 14.90 -33.40
N THR A 909 -6.94 13.59 -33.33
CA THR A 909 -7.62 12.79 -34.34
C THR A 909 -9.06 13.32 -34.41
N THR A 910 -9.36 14.20 -35.38
CA THR A 910 -10.76 14.51 -35.67
C THR A 910 -11.44 13.21 -36.07
N VAL A 911 -12.67 12.96 -35.67
CA VAL A 911 -13.38 11.80 -36.20
C VAL A 911 -13.46 11.93 -37.73
N ILE A 912 -13.41 10.80 -38.44
CA ILE A 912 -13.36 10.76 -39.88
C ILE A 912 -14.69 11.26 -40.47
N ASN A 913 -14.67 12.46 -41.06
CA ASN A 913 -15.84 13.12 -41.63
C ASN A 913 -15.95 12.84 -43.13
N ALA A 914 -17.19 12.79 -43.62
CA ALA A 914 -17.45 12.63 -45.04
C ALA A 914 -16.88 13.82 -45.83
N PRO A 915 -16.21 13.60 -46.98
CA PRO A 915 -15.84 14.68 -47.89
C PRO A 915 -17.07 15.44 -48.39
N SER A 916 -16.90 16.71 -48.73
CA SER A 916 -17.99 17.57 -49.19
C SER A 916 -17.61 18.38 -50.42
N ASN A 917 -18.61 18.95 -51.10
CA ASN A 917 -18.45 19.93 -52.18
C ASN A 917 -17.69 19.37 -53.40
N LEU A 918 -18.20 18.26 -53.94
CA LEU A 918 -17.64 17.63 -55.15
C LEU A 918 -17.85 18.54 -56.37
N THR A 919 -16.79 18.77 -57.14
CA THR A 919 -16.81 19.55 -58.40
C THR A 919 -16.11 18.80 -59.54
N PHE A 920 -16.38 19.21 -60.79
CA PHE A 920 -15.98 18.48 -62.00
C PHE A 920 -15.41 19.40 -63.09
N GLU A 921 -14.28 18.99 -63.68
CA GLU A 921 -13.68 19.56 -64.88
C GLU A 921 -13.30 18.45 -65.88
N SER A 922 -13.71 18.56 -67.15
CA SER A 922 -13.33 17.63 -68.23
C SER A 922 -12.07 18.07 -68.97
N HIS A 923 -11.18 17.12 -69.30
CA HIS A 923 -10.00 17.35 -70.16
C HIS A 923 -9.97 16.34 -71.31
N THR A 924 -9.84 16.85 -72.54
CA THR A 924 -9.74 16.05 -73.78
C THR A 924 -8.33 16.19 -74.40
N THR A 925 -7.69 15.06 -74.71
CA THR A 925 -6.40 15.01 -75.42
C THR A 925 -6.57 14.28 -76.75
N ALA A 926 -6.21 14.94 -77.85
CA ALA A 926 -6.27 14.35 -79.20
C ALA A 926 -5.23 13.22 -79.34
N THR A 927 -5.71 11.97 -79.25
CA THR A 927 -4.93 10.74 -79.41
C THR A 927 -5.77 9.75 -80.24
N PRO A 928 -5.15 8.76 -80.92
CA PRO A 928 -5.83 7.91 -81.92
C PRO A 928 -6.79 6.87 -81.29
N LEU A 929 -6.74 6.69 -79.97
CA LEU A 929 -7.75 5.99 -79.17
C LEU A 929 -8.34 7.05 -78.24
N ALA A 930 -9.59 7.43 -78.45
CA ALA A 930 -10.19 8.56 -77.73
C ALA A 930 -10.33 8.25 -76.23
N SER A 931 -9.30 8.55 -75.44
CA SER A 931 -9.40 8.61 -73.97
C SER A 931 -9.85 10.01 -73.57
N THR A 932 -11.03 10.12 -72.93
CA THR A 932 -11.42 11.32 -72.17
C THR A 932 -11.12 11.08 -70.70
N THR A 933 -10.83 12.15 -69.97
CA THR A 933 -10.60 12.08 -68.53
C THR A 933 -11.51 13.04 -67.79
N ALA A 934 -11.96 12.64 -66.60
CA ALA A 934 -12.79 13.44 -65.71
C ALA A 934 -12.00 13.80 -64.45
N ILE A 935 -11.78 15.09 -64.21
CA ILE A 935 -11.12 15.57 -62.99
C ILE A 935 -12.19 15.93 -61.96
N LEU A 936 -12.23 15.17 -60.87
CA LEU A 936 -13.07 15.41 -59.70
C LEU A 936 -12.25 16.16 -58.66
N ASN A 937 -12.83 17.19 -58.03
CA ASN A 937 -12.24 17.86 -56.86
C ASN A 937 -13.23 17.84 -55.69
N TRP A 938 -12.74 17.87 -54.44
CA TRP A 938 -13.58 17.93 -53.24
C TRP A 938 -12.86 18.62 -52.08
N ILE A 939 -13.62 18.96 -51.03
CA ILE A 939 -13.09 19.41 -49.75
C ILE A 939 -12.86 18.20 -48.84
N ASP A 940 -11.64 18.08 -48.35
CA ASP A 940 -11.30 17.15 -47.29
C ASP A 940 -11.74 17.71 -45.92
N ASN A 941 -12.62 16.97 -45.24
CA ASN A 941 -13.14 17.32 -43.91
C ASN A 941 -12.54 16.46 -42.79
N SER A 942 -11.61 15.58 -43.13
CA SER A 942 -10.86 14.73 -42.21
C SER A 942 -9.40 15.19 -42.16
N ASN A 943 -8.71 14.87 -41.07
CA ASN A 943 -7.25 15.08 -40.96
C ASN A 943 -6.51 13.82 -40.50
N ASN A 944 -7.24 12.71 -40.49
CA ASN A 944 -6.90 11.45 -39.86
C ASN A 944 -7.31 10.23 -40.72
N GLU A 945 -7.75 10.47 -41.94
CA GLU A 945 -8.00 9.46 -42.94
C GLU A 945 -6.67 8.86 -43.41
N ALA A 946 -6.65 7.56 -43.65
CA ALA A 946 -5.54 6.89 -44.33
C ALA A 946 -5.71 6.99 -45.85
N ASN A 947 -6.96 7.03 -46.30
CA ASN A 947 -7.34 6.97 -47.71
C ASN A 947 -8.78 7.46 -47.94
N PHE A 948 -9.14 7.70 -49.20
CA PHE A 948 -10.53 7.86 -49.65
C PHE A 948 -10.92 6.72 -50.57
N ILE A 949 -12.17 6.26 -50.45
CA ILE A 949 -12.78 5.31 -51.39
C ILE A 949 -13.72 6.08 -52.30
N LEU A 950 -13.40 6.13 -53.60
CA LEU A 950 -14.21 6.78 -54.63
C LEU A 950 -14.99 5.72 -55.43
N GLU A 951 -16.29 5.92 -55.55
CA GLU A 951 -17.18 5.06 -56.31
C GLU A 951 -17.88 5.81 -57.45
N ARG A 952 -18.14 5.07 -58.54
CA ARG A 952 -18.82 5.56 -59.74
C ARG A 952 -20.02 4.68 -60.10
N SER A 953 -21.05 5.30 -60.66
CA SER A 953 -22.26 4.64 -61.18
C SER A 953 -22.69 5.22 -62.53
N LEU A 954 -23.38 4.43 -63.34
CA LEU A 954 -24.06 4.86 -64.58
C LEU A 954 -25.55 5.17 -64.37
N ASP A 955 -26.16 4.66 -63.28
CA ASP A 955 -27.61 4.75 -63.03
C ASP A 955 -27.96 5.56 -61.75
N GLY A 956 -26.97 5.92 -60.94
CA GLY A 956 -27.13 6.69 -59.70
C GLY A 956 -27.54 5.86 -58.48
N SER A 957 -27.61 4.54 -58.62
CA SER A 957 -28.04 3.60 -57.56
C SER A 957 -27.06 2.45 -57.34
N SER A 958 -26.42 1.96 -58.41
CA SER A 958 -25.46 0.85 -58.41
C SER A 958 -24.04 1.39 -58.51
N PHE A 959 -23.35 1.54 -57.37
CA PHE A 959 -22.01 2.12 -57.30
C PHE A 959 -20.92 1.06 -57.26
N ASN A 960 -19.85 1.26 -58.05
CA ASN A 960 -18.65 0.44 -58.06
C ASN A 960 -17.45 1.28 -57.64
N GLN A 961 -16.57 0.75 -56.80
CA GLN A 961 -15.31 1.40 -56.44
C GLN A 961 -14.41 1.50 -57.67
N ILE A 962 -13.95 2.72 -57.97
CA ILE A 962 -13.05 3.00 -59.09
C ILE A 962 -11.66 3.44 -58.63
N ALA A 963 -11.52 3.93 -57.40
CA ALA A 963 -10.23 4.31 -56.86
C ALA A 963 -10.18 4.21 -55.33
N GLU A 964 -8.96 3.97 -54.84
CA GLU A 964 -8.56 4.17 -53.46
C GLU A 964 -7.43 5.20 -53.44
N LEU A 965 -7.66 6.33 -52.80
CA LEU A 965 -6.80 7.52 -52.89
C LEU A 965 -6.09 7.72 -51.56
N ALA A 966 -4.85 8.23 -51.58
CA ALA A 966 -4.11 8.49 -50.35
C ALA A 966 -4.80 9.58 -49.49
N ALA A 967 -4.49 9.62 -48.20
CA ALA A 967 -4.88 10.69 -47.29
C ALA A 967 -4.60 12.10 -47.86
N ASN A 968 -5.42 13.09 -47.50
CA ASN A 968 -5.36 14.47 -47.98
C ASN A 968 -5.49 14.66 -49.50
N THR A 969 -5.86 13.62 -50.25
CA THR A 969 -6.17 13.77 -51.67
C THR A 969 -7.46 14.58 -51.80
N THR A 970 -7.41 15.68 -52.55
CA THR A 970 -8.56 16.56 -52.82
C THR A 970 -8.98 16.57 -54.29
N ALA A 971 -8.31 15.78 -55.13
CA ALA A 971 -8.64 15.65 -56.54
C ALA A 971 -8.31 14.26 -57.10
N TYR A 972 -9.08 13.81 -58.10
CA TYR A 972 -8.83 12.55 -58.81
C TYR A 972 -9.17 12.68 -60.30
N THR A 973 -8.33 12.11 -61.16
CA THR A 973 -8.57 12.02 -62.60
C THR A 973 -9.04 10.62 -62.95
N ASP A 974 -10.32 10.47 -63.27
CA ASP A 974 -10.88 9.24 -63.81
C ASP A 974 -10.57 9.15 -65.30
N THR A 975 -9.75 8.17 -65.69
CA THR A 975 -9.33 7.94 -67.10
C THR A 975 -10.18 6.91 -67.82
N ASP A 976 -11.08 6.22 -67.10
CA ASP A 976 -11.90 5.13 -67.62
C ASP A 976 -13.32 5.59 -67.96
N VAL A 977 -13.43 6.86 -68.35
CA VAL A 977 -14.68 7.49 -68.79
C VAL A 977 -14.70 7.58 -70.31
N VAL A 978 -15.87 7.36 -70.89
CA VAL A 978 -16.09 7.50 -72.34
C VAL A 978 -16.74 8.84 -72.66
N HIS A 979 -16.50 9.34 -73.86
CA HIS A 979 -17.01 10.63 -74.34
C HIS A 979 -18.55 10.68 -74.31
N SER A 980 -19.11 11.88 -74.09
CA SER A 980 -20.57 12.13 -74.12
C SER A 980 -21.42 11.22 -73.20
N THR A 981 -20.85 10.76 -72.08
CA THR A 981 -21.50 9.80 -71.16
C THR A 981 -21.67 10.40 -69.77
N LYS A 982 -22.85 10.15 -69.17
CA LYS A 982 -23.21 10.60 -67.83
C LYS A 982 -22.75 9.61 -66.75
N TYR A 983 -22.19 10.12 -65.67
CA TYR A 983 -21.69 9.36 -64.52
C TYR A 983 -22.13 10.01 -63.20
N TYR A 984 -22.30 9.16 -62.17
CA TYR A 984 -22.56 9.55 -60.79
C TYR A 984 -21.38 9.15 -59.91
N TYR A 985 -20.96 10.03 -59.01
CA TYR A 985 -19.83 9.81 -58.11
C TYR A 985 -20.24 10.02 -56.65
N ARG A 986 -19.62 9.25 -55.76
CA ARG A 986 -19.64 9.49 -54.31
C ARG A 986 -18.34 8.98 -53.72
N LEU A 987 -17.90 9.54 -52.59
CA LEU A 987 -16.72 9.05 -51.89
C LEU A 987 -16.87 9.12 -50.38
N LYS A 988 -16.04 8.37 -49.66
CA LYS A 988 -15.94 8.40 -48.21
C LYS A 988 -14.47 8.43 -47.79
N ALA A 989 -14.20 9.03 -46.64
CA ALA A 989 -12.90 8.96 -45.99
C ALA A 989 -12.82 7.67 -45.17
N THR A 990 -11.69 6.97 -45.23
CA THR A 990 -11.43 5.75 -44.45
C THR A 990 -10.09 5.84 -43.73
N ASN A 991 -9.99 5.20 -42.57
CA ASN A 991 -8.73 4.91 -41.91
C ASN A 991 -8.67 3.42 -41.56
N LYS A 992 -7.57 2.96 -40.95
CA LYS A 992 -7.36 1.54 -40.62
C LYS A 992 -8.46 0.90 -39.76
N THR A 993 -9.24 1.72 -39.05
CA THR A 993 -10.17 1.27 -38.01
C THR A 993 -11.59 1.81 -38.16
N ASP A 994 -11.84 2.72 -39.11
CA ASP A 994 -13.12 3.40 -39.25
C ASP A 994 -13.33 4.01 -40.66
N SER A 995 -14.58 4.34 -41.01
CA SER A 995 -14.98 5.03 -42.24
C SER A 995 -16.07 6.06 -41.99
N SER A 996 -15.99 7.20 -42.69
CA SER A 996 -17.06 8.20 -42.70
C SER A 996 -18.31 7.68 -43.42
N ASN A 997 -19.42 8.41 -43.29
CA ASN A 997 -20.51 8.31 -44.26
C ASN A 997 -20.01 8.70 -45.67
N TYR A 998 -20.73 8.30 -46.73
CA TYR A 998 -20.46 8.78 -48.08
C TYR A 998 -20.87 10.27 -48.22
N SER A 999 -20.18 10.98 -49.11
CA SER A 999 -20.58 12.30 -49.61
C SER A 999 -21.96 12.27 -50.24
N GLU A 1000 -22.52 13.44 -50.55
CA GLU A 1000 -23.63 13.50 -51.50
C GLU A 1000 -23.27 12.84 -52.85
N ILE A 1001 -24.28 12.32 -53.55
CA ILE A 1001 -24.12 11.78 -54.91
C ILE A 1001 -24.00 12.97 -55.87
N PHE A 1002 -22.91 13.02 -56.62
CA PHE A 1002 -22.59 14.07 -57.59
C PHE A 1002 -22.73 13.55 -59.03
N GLU A 1003 -23.33 14.33 -59.94
CA GLU A 1003 -23.62 13.94 -61.33
C GLU A 1003 -22.77 14.75 -62.33
N ALA A 1004 -22.15 14.09 -63.33
CA ALA A 1004 -21.35 14.75 -64.37
C ALA A 1004 -21.47 14.07 -65.75
N THR A 1005 -21.19 14.80 -66.84
CA THR A 1005 -21.19 14.30 -68.24
C THR A 1005 -19.90 14.72 -68.97
N THR A 1006 -19.24 13.78 -69.66
CA THR A 1006 -17.97 14.00 -70.39
C THR A 1006 -18.16 14.68 -71.77
N GLU A 1007 -17.12 15.37 -72.27
CA GLU A 1007 -17.12 16.08 -73.56
C GLU A 1007 -16.99 15.14 -74.79
N ALA A 1008 -17.02 15.69 -76.02
CA ALA A 1008 -16.91 14.98 -77.30
C ALA A 1008 -15.46 14.95 -77.86
N ALA A 1009 -15.10 13.95 -78.69
CA ALA A 1009 -13.72 13.70 -79.17
C ALA A 1009 -13.30 14.55 -80.42
N PRO A 1010 -12.01 14.93 -80.60
CA PRO A 1010 -11.51 15.75 -81.71
C PRO A 1010 -10.92 14.98 -82.94
N ALA A 1011 -10.83 15.65 -84.11
CA ALA A 1011 -10.21 15.16 -85.37
C ALA A 1011 -8.67 15.35 -85.41
N PRO A 1012 -7.90 14.66 -86.29
CA PRO A 1012 -6.44 14.62 -86.23
C PRO A 1012 -5.75 15.83 -86.89
N ILE A 1013 -4.51 16.14 -86.53
CA ILE A 1013 -3.75 17.26 -87.12
C ILE A 1013 -3.19 16.94 -88.53
N LYS A 1014 -2.82 17.97 -89.33
CA LYS A 1014 -2.34 17.84 -90.73
C LYS A 1014 -0.89 17.30 -90.84
N ALA A 1015 -0.56 16.59 -91.93
CA ALA A 1015 0.79 16.01 -92.17
C ALA A 1015 1.87 17.08 -92.45
N ILE A 1016 3.11 16.83 -92.00
CA ILE A 1016 4.25 17.78 -92.08
C ILE A 1016 5.56 17.08 -92.50
N ASN A 1017 6.61 17.86 -92.76
CA ASN A 1017 7.99 17.40 -93.05
C ASN A 1017 8.14 16.45 -94.28
N PRO A 1018 7.88 16.94 -95.50
CA PRO A 1018 7.95 16.14 -96.72
C PRO A 1018 9.38 15.76 -97.14
N ASN A 1019 9.53 14.55 -97.66
CA ASN A 1019 10.70 14.04 -98.36
C ASN A 1019 10.25 13.38 -99.70
N PRO A 1020 10.71 13.83 -100.88
CA PRO A 1020 11.64 14.93 -101.12
C PRO A 1020 11.13 16.25 -100.56
N ALA A 1021 12.06 17.04 -100.02
CA ALA A 1021 11.74 18.37 -99.52
C ALA A 1021 11.18 19.24 -100.66
N ASN A 1022 10.25 20.12 -100.32
CA ASN A 1022 9.62 21.01 -101.28
C ASN A 1022 10.68 21.85 -102.04
N GLY A 1023 10.68 21.79 -103.37
CA GLY A 1023 11.59 22.53 -104.26
C GLY A 1023 12.86 21.79 -104.71
N THR A 1024 12.99 20.48 -104.48
CA THR A 1024 14.23 19.70 -104.78
C THR A 1024 14.51 19.52 -106.30
N TYR A 1025 15.81 19.50 -106.71
CA TYR A 1025 16.27 19.24 -108.09
C TYR A 1025 17.24 18.05 -108.18
N PHE A 1026 17.11 17.20 -109.23
CA PHE A 1026 17.97 16.03 -109.47
C PHE A 1026 18.74 16.14 -110.81
N LEU A 1027 20.01 15.73 -110.84
CA LEU A 1027 20.88 15.83 -112.04
C LEU A 1027 20.76 14.66 -113.02
N GLU A 1028 20.17 13.53 -112.60
CA GLU A 1028 19.87 12.36 -113.42
C GLU A 1028 18.55 11.73 -112.94
N LEU A 1029 17.89 10.93 -113.78
CA LEU A 1029 16.72 10.15 -113.38
C LEU A 1029 17.15 9.08 -112.35
N PRO A 1030 16.61 9.06 -111.11
CA PRO A 1030 16.83 7.94 -110.20
C PRO A 1030 16.21 6.69 -110.82
N THR A 1031 17.02 5.68 -111.12
CA THR A 1031 16.61 4.54 -111.98
C THR A 1031 15.85 3.42 -111.25
N GLN A 1032 15.43 3.60 -109.98
CA GLN A 1032 14.40 2.79 -109.28
C GLN A 1032 13.97 3.39 -107.91
N ASN A 1033 12.70 3.16 -107.51
CA ASN A 1033 12.12 3.34 -106.16
C ASN A 1033 12.05 4.77 -105.56
N PHE A 1034 11.44 5.73 -106.25
CA PHE A 1034 11.22 7.09 -105.71
C PHE A 1034 10.14 7.12 -104.61
N ASN A 1035 10.51 7.46 -103.38
CA ASN A 1035 9.62 7.52 -102.21
C ASN A 1035 9.18 8.94 -101.89
N LEU A 1036 7.89 9.10 -101.61
CA LEU A 1036 7.33 10.23 -100.88
C LEU A 1036 7.22 9.83 -99.41
N ALA A 1037 7.76 10.60 -98.47
CA ALA A 1037 7.67 10.32 -97.04
C ALA A 1037 7.36 11.59 -96.26
N TRP A 1038 6.61 11.47 -95.17
CA TRP A 1038 6.22 12.59 -94.30
C TRP A 1038 6.37 12.18 -92.84
N GLU A 1039 6.30 13.14 -91.92
CA GLU A 1039 6.25 12.84 -90.49
C GLU A 1039 4.83 12.41 -90.07
N SER A 1040 4.75 11.32 -89.31
CA SER A 1040 3.48 10.80 -88.82
C SER A 1040 2.92 11.66 -87.67
N ASN A 1041 1.62 11.94 -87.72
CA ASN A 1041 0.83 12.43 -86.59
C ASN A 1041 0.22 11.27 -85.82
N THR A 1042 0.47 11.23 -84.51
CA THR A 1042 0.04 10.12 -83.65
C THR A 1042 -1.48 9.98 -83.56
N ASP A 1043 -2.26 11.03 -83.81
CA ASP A 1043 -3.72 11.04 -83.72
C ASP A 1043 -4.44 10.59 -85.01
N ALA A 1044 -3.71 10.40 -86.10
CA ALA A 1044 -4.23 9.91 -87.37
C ALA A 1044 -4.14 8.38 -87.45
N THR A 1045 -5.22 7.71 -87.87
CA THR A 1045 -5.22 6.26 -88.14
C THR A 1045 -4.90 5.95 -89.61
N ASN A 1046 -5.11 6.92 -90.50
CA ASN A 1046 -4.89 6.77 -91.94
C ASN A 1046 -4.44 8.08 -92.60
N TYR A 1047 -3.73 7.94 -93.72
CA TYR A 1047 -3.28 9.04 -94.57
C TYR A 1047 -3.74 8.81 -96.01
N SER A 1048 -4.30 9.83 -96.66
CA SER A 1048 -4.58 9.79 -98.11
C SER A 1048 -3.50 10.58 -98.85
N VAL A 1049 -2.73 9.91 -99.73
CA VAL A 1049 -1.65 10.52 -100.51
C VAL A 1049 -2.17 10.95 -101.89
N TYR A 1050 -1.81 12.16 -102.31
CA TYR A 1050 -2.16 12.74 -103.61
C TYR A 1050 -0.92 13.15 -104.38
N PHE A 1051 -0.93 13.01 -105.71
CA PHE A 1051 0.21 13.33 -106.59
C PHE A 1051 -0.24 13.82 -107.97
N GLY A 1052 0.58 14.65 -108.62
CA GLY A 1052 0.32 15.14 -109.97
C GLY A 1052 1.41 16.07 -110.50
N THR A 1053 1.17 16.68 -111.66
CA THR A 1053 2.03 17.73 -112.24
C THR A 1053 1.39 19.12 -112.17
N ASP A 1054 0.18 19.23 -111.63
CA ASP A 1054 -0.57 20.45 -111.37
C ASP A 1054 -0.84 20.55 -109.84
N PRO A 1055 -0.32 21.58 -109.14
CA PRO A 1055 -0.45 21.69 -107.69
C PRO A 1055 -1.89 21.89 -107.21
N GLU A 1056 -2.78 22.39 -108.07
CA GLU A 1056 -4.20 22.64 -107.73
C GLU A 1056 -5.08 21.41 -107.96
N ASN A 1057 -4.63 20.46 -108.79
CA ASN A 1057 -5.42 19.31 -109.23
C ASN A 1057 -4.66 17.99 -109.01
N LEU A 1058 -4.38 17.65 -107.75
CA LEU A 1058 -3.73 16.40 -107.39
C LEU A 1058 -4.72 15.23 -107.39
N SER A 1059 -4.29 14.10 -107.97
CA SER A 1059 -5.08 12.87 -107.95
C SER A 1059 -4.71 12.01 -106.74
N LYS A 1060 -5.70 11.45 -106.05
CA LYS A 1060 -5.46 10.51 -104.95
C LYS A 1060 -4.77 9.26 -105.51
N LEU A 1061 -3.64 8.90 -104.91
CA LEU A 1061 -2.89 7.70 -105.27
C LEU A 1061 -3.32 6.51 -104.43
N SER A 1062 -3.28 6.65 -103.10
CA SER A 1062 -3.60 5.57 -102.17
C SER A 1062 -3.92 6.13 -100.79
N ASP A 1063 -4.59 5.30 -100.00
CA ASP A 1063 -4.54 5.39 -98.56
C ASP A 1063 -3.31 4.63 -98.02
N VAL A 1064 -2.72 5.18 -96.97
CA VAL A 1064 -1.57 4.65 -96.24
C VAL A 1064 -1.98 4.64 -94.78
N SER A 1065 -2.15 3.44 -94.21
CA SER A 1065 -2.40 3.29 -92.78
C SER A 1065 -1.26 3.93 -91.98
N TYR A 1066 -1.58 4.42 -90.78
CA TYR A 1066 -0.59 5.00 -89.90
C TYR A 1066 0.63 4.08 -89.72
N SER A 1067 1.82 4.68 -89.79
CA SER A 1067 3.08 4.10 -89.38
C SER A 1067 4.00 5.23 -88.90
N GLU A 1068 5.00 4.93 -88.08
CA GLU A 1068 5.92 5.95 -87.53
C GLU A 1068 6.72 6.69 -88.60
N ASN A 1069 6.99 6.03 -89.73
CA ASN A 1069 7.75 6.59 -90.85
C ASN A 1069 6.96 6.38 -92.16
N PRO A 1070 5.83 7.08 -92.32
CA PRO A 1070 4.92 6.82 -93.41
C PRO A 1070 5.56 7.28 -94.71
N SER A 1071 5.54 6.37 -95.68
CA SER A 1071 6.08 6.62 -97.00
C SER A 1071 5.25 5.91 -98.06
N TYR A 1072 5.34 6.41 -99.28
CA TYR A 1072 4.65 5.90 -100.45
C TYR A 1072 5.61 5.87 -101.64
N GLN A 1073 5.85 4.67 -102.17
CA GLN A 1073 6.59 4.44 -103.40
C GLN A 1073 5.74 4.90 -104.59
N LEU A 1074 6.25 5.80 -105.43
CA LEU A 1074 5.55 6.21 -106.64
C LEU A 1074 5.48 5.05 -107.66
N PRO A 1075 4.29 4.78 -108.25
CA PRO A 1075 4.09 3.64 -109.13
C PRO A 1075 4.58 3.83 -110.58
N THR A 1076 5.11 5.01 -110.96
CA THR A 1076 5.48 5.34 -112.36
C THR A 1076 6.89 5.91 -112.50
N ALA A 1077 7.51 5.67 -113.66
CA ALA A 1077 8.78 6.29 -114.04
C ALA A 1077 8.59 7.79 -114.27
N LEU A 1078 9.47 8.61 -113.68
CA LEU A 1078 9.44 10.06 -113.80
C LEU A 1078 10.15 10.51 -115.07
N ASN A 1079 9.66 11.57 -115.71
CA ASN A 1079 10.24 12.13 -116.93
C ASN A 1079 11.26 13.23 -116.60
N SER A 1080 12.39 13.24 -117.32
CA SER A 1080 13.36 14.34 -117.20
C SER A 1080 12.74 15.67 -117.63
N ARG A 1081 13.15 16.78 -117.00
CA ARG A 1081 12.68 18.15 -117.28
C ARG A 1081 11.20 18.45 -116.93
N VAL A 1082 10.53 17.63 -116.09
CA VAL A 1082 9.15 17.85 -115.58
C VAL A 1082 9.14 18.28 -114.10
N TYR A 1083 8.14 19.09 -113.68
CA TYR A 1083 7.83 19.40 -112.28
C TYR A 1083 6.71 18.49 -111.74
N TYR A 1084 6.88 17.96 -110.53
CA TYR A 1084 5.90 17.11 -109.84
C TYR A 1084 5.47 17.70 -108.50
N TYR A 1085 4.22 17.45 -108.09
CA TYR A 1085 3.60 17.94 -106.84
C TYR A 1085 2.85 16.82 -106.09
N TRP A 1086 2.76 16.93 -104.76
CA TRP A 1086 2.13 15.93 -103.88
C TRP A 1086 1.63 16.49 -102.54
N ARG A 1087 0.64 15.84 -101.92
CA ARG A 1087 -0.02 16.21 -100.65
C ARG A 1087 -0.39 14.97 -99.85
N VAL A 1088 -0.53 15.10 -98.53
CA VAL A 1088 -1.08 14.04 -97.67
C VAL A 1088 -2.16 14.56 -96.71
N ASP A 1089 -3.36 13.99 -96.78
CA ASP A 1089 -4.44 14.27 -95.82
C ASP A 1089 -4.44 13.23 -94.69
N ALA A 1090 -4.67 13.64 -93.45
CA ALA A 1090 -4.66 12.76 -92.27
C ALA A 1090 -6.09 12.55 -91.75
N SER A 1091 -6.47 11.31 -91.39
CA SER A 1091 -7.82 11.00 -90.90
C SER A 1091 -7.82 10.01 -89.73
N ASN A 1092 -8.87 10.09 -88.91
CA ASN A 1092 -9.24 9.13 -87.87
C ASN A 1092 -10.76 8.92 -87.84
N ASP A 1093 -11.25 8.09 -86.91
CA ASP A 1093 -12.68 7.77 -86.77
C ASP A 1093 -13.56 8.98 -86.38
N TYR A 1094 -12.94 10.10 -86.01
CA TYR A 1094 -13.57 11.32 -85.53
C TYR A 1094 -13.44 12.50 -86.53
N GLY A 1095 -12.72 12.35 -87.65
CA GLY A 1095 -12.64 13.35 -88.71
C GLY A 1095 -11.44 13.24 -89.66
N THR A 1096 -11.35 14.12 -90.67
CA THR A 1096 -10.24 14.21 -91.63
C THR A 1096 -9.72 15.65 -91.74
N THR A 1097 -8.40 15.81 -91.77
CA THR A 1097 -7.71 17.09 -91.92
C THR A 1097 -6.81 17.07 -93.16
N THR A 1098 -7.01 18.02 -94.07
CA THR A 1098 -6.28 18.15 -95.34
C THR A 1098 -4.86 18.71 -95.14
N GLY A 1099 -3.86 18.15 -95.83
CA GLY A 1099 -2.46 18.58 -95.75
C GLY A 1099 -2.02 19.62 -96.77
N ASP A 1100 -0.78 20.09 -96.64
CA ASP A 1100 -0.16 21.07 -97.56
C ASP A 1100 0.38 20.38 -98.85
N THR A 1101 0.58 21.15 -99.93
CA THR A 1101 1.11 20.67 -101.23
C THR A 1101 2.62 20.97 -101.41
N TRP A 1102 3.41 20.00 -101.87
CA TRP A 1102 4.89 20.02 -102.00
C TRP A 1102 5.39 19.56 -103.41
N GLY A 1103 6.58 19.95 -103.95
CA GLY A 1103 7.04 19.54 -105.31
C GLY A 1103 8.58 19.47 -105.67
N PHE A 1104 9.00 18.93 -106.84
CA PHE A 1104 10.43 18.67 -107.29
C PHE A 1104 10.71 18.50 -108.85
N ARG A 1105 11.99 18.46 -109.40
CA ARG A 1105 12.43 18.45 -110.88
C ARG A 1105 13.81 17.75 -111.33
N ILE A 1106 14.15 17.50 -112.65
CA ILE A 1106 15.35 16.74 -113.25
C ILE A 1106 16.09 17.31 -114.59
N THR A 1107 17.47 17.25 -114.91
CA THR A 1107 18.30 17.89 -116.10
C THR A 1107 19.62 17.19 -116.77
N THR A 1108 20.38 17.66 -117.88
CA THR A 1108 21.71 17.11 -118.56
C THR A 1108 22.61 18.06 -119.51
N ASN A 1109 23.99 17.93 -119.78
CA ASN A 1109 24.88 18.46 -120.96
C ASN A 1109 26.50 18.24 -121.01
N GLU A 1110 27.23 18.16 -122.19
CA GLU A 1110 28.75 17.98 -122.46
C GLU A 1110 29.40 18.93 -123.59
N ILE A 1111 30.71 19.38 -123.55
CA ILE A 1111 31.41 20.35 -124.51
C ILE A 1111 32.79 19.87 -125.06
N VAL A 1112 33.15 20.15 -126.35
CA VAL A 1112 34.43 19.76 -127.02
C VAL A 1112 35.25 20.94 -127.61
N ILE A 1113 36.60 20.98 -127.47
CA ILE A 1113 37.49 22.05 -128.02
C ILE A 1113 38.72 21.50 -128.80
N HIS A 1114 39.11 22.13 -129.93
CA HIS A 1114 40.30 21.76 -130.73
C HIS A 1114 40.88 22.92 -131.61
N PRO A 1115 42.18 22.94 -131.95
CA PRO A 1115 43.26 22.11 -131.40
C PRO A 1115 43.67 22.60 -130.01
N ASN A 1116 44.14 21.69 -129.17
CA ASN A 1116 44.80 21.99 -127.89
C ASN A 1116 46.07 21.12 -127.83
N PRO A 1117 47.31 21.65 -128.00
CA PRO A 1117 47.70 23.05 -127.80
C PRO A 1117 47.29 24.00 -128.94
N VAL A 1118 46.79 25.17 -128.56
CA VAL A 1118 46.37 26.26 -129.42
C VAL A 1118 47.60 27.06 -129.88
N LYS A 1119 47.67 27.42 -131.17
CA LYS A 1119 48.68 28.36 -131.70
C LYS A 1119 48.07 29.72 -132.00
N GLU A 1120 47.16 29.77 -132.98
CA GLU A 1120 46.59 31.03 -133.48
C GLU A 1120 45.05 31.05 -133.43
N GLN A 1121 44.39 29.88 -133.28
CA GLN A 1121 42.92 29.75 -133.36
C GLN A 1121 42.37 28.63 -132.45
N ILE A 1122 41.21 28.85 -131.82
CA ILE A 1122 40.46 27.86 -131.02
C ILE A 1122 39.13 27.56 -131.74
N ASN A 1123 38.82 26.29 -131.97
CA ASN A 1123 37.49 25.85 -132.40
C ASN A 1123 36.74 25.21 -131.23
N ILE A 1124 35.54 25.71 -130.94
CA ILE A 1124 34.64 25.22 -129.90
C ILE A 1124 33.49 24.49 -130.60
N ASN A 1125 33.27 23.23 -130.25
CA ASN A 1125 32.12 22.44 -130.70
C ASN A 1125 31.23 22.10 -129.50
N ILE A 1126 29.96 22.49 -129.61
CA ILE A 1126 28.91 22.16 -128.65
C ILE A 1126 27.82 21.41 -129.43
N PRO A 1127 27.79 20.07 -129.37
CA PRO A 1127 26.82 19.28 -130.10
C PRO A 1127 25.39 19.72 -129.75
N SER A 1128 24.56 19.91 -130.77
CA SER A 1128 23.13 20.24 -130.63
C SER A 1128 22.82 21.60 -129.96
N TYR A 1129 23.81 22.49 -129.84
CA TYR A 1129 23.57 23.85 -129.36
C TYR A 1129 22.91 24.72 -130.43
N ASN A 1130 21.69 25.15 -130.15
CA ASN A 1130 20.84 25.85 -131.12
C ASN A 1130 20.91 27.38 -131.05
N SER A 1131 21.48 27.95 -129.99
CA SER A 1131 21.60 29.40 -129.85
C SER A 1131 22.68 29.93 -130.80
N PRO A 1132 22.44 31.05 -131.51
CA PRO A 1132 23.38 31.57 -132.52
C PRO A 1132 24.67 32.09 -131.91
N ASN A 1133 24.66 32.44 -130.62
CA ASN A 1133 25.72 33.15 -129.94
C ASN A 1133 26.13 32.42 -128.66
N ILE A 1134 27.43 32.39 -128.40
CA ILE A 1134 27.99 32.09 -127.07
C ILE A 1134 28.87 33.25 -126.62
N THR A 1135 29.05 33.43 -125.32
CA THR A 1135 30.12 34.28 -124.79
C THR A 1135 31.29 33.39 -124.39
N ALA A 1136 32.45 33.63 -124.98
CA ALA A 1136 33.69 32.95 -124.65
C ALA A 1136 34.63 33.91 -123.92
N THR A 1137 35.02 33.56 -122.69
CA THR A 1137 35.95 34.34 -121.86
C THR A 1137 37.20 33.53 -121.61
N LEU A 1138 38.34 33.96 -122.17
CA LEU A 1138 39.64 33.36 -121.95
C LEU A 1138 40.37 34.09 -120.82
N MET A 1139 40.87 33.33 -119.86
CA MET A 1139 41.61 33.83 -118.70
C MET A 1139 42.97 33.13 -118.60
N ASP A 1140 44.00 33.84 -118.15
CA ASP A 1140 45.30 33.21 -117.83
C ASP A 1140 45.25 32.41 -116.51
N GLY A 1141 46.36 31.78 -116.13
CA GLY A 1141 46.49 31.02 -114.89
C GLY A 1141 46.29 31.82 -113.60
N THR A 1142 46.21 33.16 -113.65
CA THR A 1142 45.88 34.03 -112.51
C THR A 1142 44.40 34.45 -112.48
N GLY A 1143 43.62 34.11 -113.51
CA GLY A 1143 42.23 34.54 -113.68
C GLY A 1143 42.08 35.89 -114.38
N THR A 1144 43.17 36.49 -114.85
CA THR A 1144 43.10 37.75 -115.60
C THR A 1144 42.47 37.47 -116.97
N ILE A 1145 41.41 38.20 -117.32
CA ILE A 1145 40.73 38.05 -118.62
C ILE A 1145 41.65 38.57 -119.72
N ILE A 1146 42.00 37.66 -120.62
CA ILE A 1146 42.86 37.91 -121.79
C ILE A 1146 42.01 38.25 -123.00
N LEU A 1147 40.85 37.61 -123.09
CA LEU A 1147 39.89 37.80 -124.16
C LEU A 1147 38.48 37.57 -123.61
N LYS A 1148 37.53 38.41 -124.01
CA LYS A 1148 36.11 38.12 -123.83
C LYS A 1148 35.39 38.54 -125.10
N GLU A 1149 34.81 37.56 -125.78
CA GLU A 1149 34.13 37.76 -127.05
C GLU A 1149 32.79 37.06 -127.05
N VAL A 1150 31.80 37.71 -127.65
CA VAL A 1150 30.58 37.03 -128.08
C VAL A 1150 30.88 36.46 -129.45
N LEU A 1151 30.82 35.14 -129.56
CA LEU A 1151 31.08 34.42 -130.79
C LEU A 1151 29.77 34.07 -131.45
N GLU A 1152 29.65 34.47 -132.72
CA GLU A 1152 28.57 34.04 -133.59
C GLU A 1152 28.98 32.75 -134.29
N SER A 1153 28.04 31.83 -134.47
CA SER A 1153 28.33 30.56 -135.15
C SER A 1153 28.76 30.80 -136.60
N ASN A 1154 29.83 30.15 -137.05
CA ASN A 1154 30.28 30.25 -138.45
C ASN A 1154 29.16 29.72 -139.37
N GLY A 1155 28.64 30.59 -140.24
CA GLY A 1155 27.33 30.53 -140.90
C GLY A 1155 26.92 29.28 -141.71
N ASN A 1156 27.64 28.16 -141.64
CA ASN A 1156 27.27 26.88 -142.27
C ASN A 1156 27.25 25.66 -141.30
N SER A 1157 27.39 25.82 -139.97
CA SER A 1157 27.13 24.73 -138.98
C SER A 1157 26.83 25.27 -137.57
N LYS A 1158 25.61 25.03 -137.04
CA LYS A 1158 25.22 25.38 -135.66
C LYS A 1158 26.10 24.65 -134.63
N GLY A 1159 26.42 25.32 -133.51
CA GLY A 1159 27.22 24.75 -132.42
C GLY A 1159 28.74 24.77 -132.62
N ASN A 1160 29.24 25.37 -133.70
CA ASN A 1160 30.68 25.56 -133.94
C ASN A 1160 31.06 27.04 -133.88
N PHE A 1161 31.99 27.38 -133.00
CA PHE A 1161 32.48 28.74 -132.77
C PHE A 1161 33.99 28.81 -132.89
N LYS A 1162 34.51 29.98 -133.29
CA LYS A 1162 35.94 30.17 -133.53
C LYS A 1162 36.45 31.44 -132.86
N ILE A 1163 37.61 31.34 -132.23
CA ILE A 1163 38.35 32.47 -131.66
C ILE A 1163 39.69 32.58 -132.40
N HIS A 1164 40.06 33.79 -132.85
CA HIS A 1164 41.40 34.07 -133.41
C HIS A 1164 42.22 34.88 -132.41
N LEU A 1165 43.45 34.45 -132.14
CA LEU A 1165 44.35 35.09 -131.19
C LEU A 1165 45.36 35.98 -131.94
N THR A 1166 45.30 37.31 -131.77
CA THR A 1166 46.15 38.27 -132.51
C THR A 1166 47.48 38.57 -131.79
N LYS A 1167 48.62 38.11 -132.36
CA LYS A 1167 50.06 38.46 -132.15
C LYS A 1167 50.59 38.97 -130.78
N LYS A 1168 49.91 38.73 -129.65
CA LYS A 1168 50.34 39.19 -128.30
C LYS A 1168 50.12 38.17 -127.16
N ASN A 1169 50.03 36.87 -127.43
CA ASN A 1169 49.88 35.86 -126.36
C ASN A 1169 51.18 35.09 -126.13
N LEU A 1170 51.59 34.97 -124.87
CA LEU A 1170 52.75 34.20 -124.42
C LEU A 1170 52.38 32.71 -124.31
N PRO A 1171 53.32 31.77 -124.51
CA PRO A 1171 53.08 30.35 -124.28
C PRO A 1171 52.67 30.08 -122.82
N GLY A 1172 51.60 29.32 -122.57
CA GLY A 1172 51.06 29.11 -121.21
C GLY A 1172 49.71 28.37 -121.14
N VAL A 1173 49.21 28.16 -119.92
CA VAL A 1173 47.90 27.51 -119.65
C VAL A 1173 46.84 28.57 -119.39
N TYR A 1174 45.67 28.40 -120.01
CA TYR A 1174 44.52 29.31 -119.94
C TYR A 1174 43.23 28.55 -119.60
N ILE A 1175 42.21 29.24 -119.08
CA ILE A 1175 40.85 28.73 -118.91
C ILE A 1175 39.93 29.48 -119.86
N LEU A 1176 39.18 28.73 -120.67
CA LEU A 1176 38.11 29.24 -121.50
C LEU A 1176 36.76 28.94 -120.82
N ASN A 1177 36.09 29.97 -120.32
CA ASN A 1177 34.71 29.90 -119.88
C ASN A 1177 33.78 30.13 -121.09
N ILE A 1178 32.78 29.28 -121.25
CA ILE A 1178 31.79 29.36 -122.32
C ILE A 1178 30.40 29.45 -121.70
N THR A 1179 29.70 30.55 -121.95
CA THR A 1179 28.32 30.77 -121.50
C THR A 1179 27.35 31.05 -122.65
N GLY A 1180 26.10 30.69 -122.43
CA GLY A 1180 24.98 30.95 -123.34
C GLY A 1180 23.65 30.52 -122.71
N GLU A 1181 22.58 30.58 -123.50
CA GLU A 1181 21.27 30.03 -123.11
C GLU A 1181 21.44 28.56 -122.70
N ASP A 1182 21.10 28.22 -121.46
CA ASP A 1182 21.26 26.89 -120.84
C ASP A 1182 22.69 26.30 -120.88
N LEU A 1183 23.72 27.16 -120.89
CA LEU A 1183 25.14 26.75 -120.93
C LEU A 1183 26.04 27.60 -120.02
N ASN A 1184 26.82 26.97 -119.14
CA ASN A 1184 27.90 27.61 -118.38
C ASN A 1184 29.00 26.60 -118.02
N ASN A 1185 30.09 26.57 -118.77
CA ASN A 1185 31.13 25.56 -118.66
C ASN A 1185 32.53 26.16 -118.75
N ASN A 1186 33.51 25.56 -118.07
CA ASN A 1186 34.92 25.96 -118.10
C ASN A 1186 35.78 24.87 -118.74
N VAL A 1187 36.63 25.23 -119.70
CA VAL A 1187 37.53 24.29 -120.39
C VAL A 1187 38.97 24.81 -120.33
N LYS A 1188 39.92 23.93 -120.01
CA LYS A 1188 41.35 24.26 -119.89
C LYS A 1188 42.06 24.18 -121.25
N LEU A 1189 42.85 25.20 -121.58
CA LEU A 1189 43.60 25.32 -122.84
C LEU A 1189 45.10 25.49 -122.59
N LEU A 1190 45.92 24.95 -123.48
CA LEU A 1190 47.36 25.15 -123.52
C LEU A 1190 47.72 25.94 -124.79
N MET A 1191 48.39 27.08 -124.66
CA MET A 1191 48.90 27.87 -125.78
C MET A 1191 50.41 27.63 -125.97
N LYS A 1192 50.83 27.39 -127.21
CA LYS A 1192 52.22 27.08 -127.58
C LYS A 1192 52.96 28.26 -128.20
#